data_AF-A0A1B0G1N4-F1
#
_entry.id   AF-A0A1B0G1N4-F1
#
_cell.length_a   1.000
_cell.length_b   1.000
_cell.length_c   1.000
_cell.angle_alpha   90.00
_cell.angle_beta   90.00
_cell.angle_gamma   90.00
#
_symmetry.space_group_name_H-M   'P 1'
#
loop_
_entity.id
_entity.type
_entity.pdbx_description
1 polymer ?
#
loop_
_entity_poly.entity_id
_entity_poly.type
_entity_poly.pdbx_seq_one_letter_code
_entity_poly.pdbx_strand_id
1 'polypeptide(L)'
;MFTRSATVLLEENAGKLVNWLNSFDAVLTDCDGVLWVYGDVIDGSVEVMNRFKEMGKKIFFCTNNSAKTRKELLVKAQQMGFNVTENEIISTAHSTATYLKQRDFNKNVYVIGSEGITKELDAFNIKHNTVGPDHMTGNLADYLSTRFKLENNVGAVVVGFDEHFSFPKIAKAASYLNDPDCLFIATNTDERFPMPSMVIPGTGSLVRCIETCAERQALVIGKPNVSICAHLIDDGTIKPERTLMIGDRCNTDILLGYNCGFQTLLVGTGVHTLESVRRWQTSNDDELLKLVPDSCTDLTKLPKAQARAFINSLEAVISDGDGVLWLNDRAIAGSPEAFNALTSRGKKTFICTNNSTRTRMSLMEKACGMGFKVTVDNIISSSHALAQYLKDMGFDKLVYVIGREGLIQELAAVGIKYLEIGSDDMKGTVKDMMNTIDLNDNVGAVVVGFDEYFSFPKLTKACSYLMKPDCLLLATNTDERYPAGEMILPATGCFVRAIEACAERPAKVMGKPNKEFCAALLKNGLIKPQTTLMVGDRGNTDVLFGYNCGFYTLFVGSGTNSLQDIEKWRHSTDQELHKQTIRRFFSKNLQKYKQSCTQLLKLDKKEARDIIDTMETILCDADGEELPVSVHPHSPRIFNCLRERGKKCYICTNNSTRSRDAIFKKASQYGFQINIENILTSAHTLAHYLKDLKFFKTVYIIGKEGIAQELDAVDIKHTKTGPDILNCSLKEYIENIRLESDVGAVVVGFDDHISLPKLMKALHYLEKGEQCLFLATNTDETYPGMGVTCPGSGVIVRSVEFGAKRTATIIGKPSAYLCSSLMKSGELQPETTLMIGVLWYDDQQIPRTSETVNALVEQGKDVYFVTNNSTKTRHELWLKARAMNFSINESNIISPTYSVASYLKAHLLEGKAYVIGGEALAKELTAMDIEFFGPGPDFIERSLADTVEMVDKETSEGNIQAVIVGFDEHFSYKKMLRACNFLHNNETCIFLATNDNAVVKYPHRSIPDTGALVAAVETCVERKALIMGKPNRAVADKLINEGLINPERTLMIGDCVKTDVVFGKHCGFSTLLVGTGRYQWKHVEKFLEMKLFQYVPDFYIPSLGDFKQYL
;
A
#
# COMPACT_ATOMS: atom_id res chain seq x y z
N MET A 1 -27.29 -21.98 17.78
CA MET A 1 -26.06 -21.88 16.98
C MET A 1 -26.44 -21.23 15.67
N PHE A 2 -26.00 -19.99 15.46
CA PHE A 2 -26.29 -19.22 14.25
C PHE A 2 -25.72 -19.96 13.04
N THR A 3 -26.61 -20.40 12.15
CA THR A 3 -26.20 -21.06 10.93
C THR A 3 -25.65 -19.97 10.02
N ARG A 4 -24.32 -19.94 9.84
CA ARG A 4 -23.57 -19.04 8.94
C ARG A 4 -23.91 -19.27 7.45
N SER A 5 -25.15 -19.67 7.14
CA SER A 5 -25.57 -20.25 5.88
C SER A 5 -25.96 -19.21 4.83
N ALA A 6 -26.17 -17.94 5.21
CA ALA A 6 -26.79 -16.87 4.39
C ALA A 6 -27.79 -17.45 3.38
N THR A 7 -28.85 -18.03 3.93
CA THR A 7 -29.86 -18.77 3.17
C THR A 7 -30.63 -17.79 2.28
N VAL A 8 -30.71 -18.07 0.97
CA VAL A 8 -31.49 -17.22 0.06
C VAL A 8 -32.97 -17.62 0.11
N LEU A 9 -33.78 -16.82 0.80
CA LEU A 9 -35.17 -17.18 1.10
C LEU A 9 -36.03 -17.43 -0.14
N LEU A 10 -35.78 -16.72 -1.24
CA LEU A 10 -36.50 -16.89 -2.51
C LEU A 10 -36.22 -18.23 -3.21
N GLU A 11 -35.18 -18.95 -2.80
CA GLU A 11 -34.82 -20.26 -3.35
C GLU A 11 -35.34 -21.43 -2.50
N GLU A 12 -35.95 -21.14 -1.35
CA GLU A 12 -36.41 -22.16 -0.42
C GLU A 12 -37.86 -22.59 -0.72
N ASN A 13 -38.18 -23.84 -0.41
CA ASN A 13 -39.53 -24.35 -0.59
C ASN A 13 -40.51 -23.77 0.46
N ALA A 14 -41.80 -23.78 0.13
CA ALA A 14 -42.84 -23.23 0.99
C ALA A 14 -42.84 -23.82 2.42
N GLY A 15 -42.52 -25.10 2.59
CA GLY A 15 -42.44 -25.74 3.90
C GLY A 15 -41.29 -25.19 4.76
N LYS A 16 -40.12 -24.98 4.18
CA LYS A 16 -38.98 -24.34 4.86
C LYS A 16 -39.24 -22.87 5.18
N LEU A 17 -39.92 -22.14 4.29
CA LEU A 17 -40.30 -20.75 4.54
C LEU A 17 -41.29 -20.64 5.71
N VAL A 18 -42.27 -21.54 5.80
CA VAL A 18 -43.18 -21.61 6.95
C VAL A 18 -42.42 -21.92 8.25
N ASN A 19 -41.46 -22.85 8.22
CA ASN A 19 -40.63 -23.15 9.39
C ASN A 19 -39.77 -21.95 9.82
N TRP A 20 -39.22 -21.20 8.86
CA TRP A 20 -38.48 -19.97 9.12
C TRP A 20 -39.38 -18.86 9.69
N LEU A 21 -40.59 -18.64 9.13
CA LEU A 21 -41.56 -17.70 9.70
C LEU A 21 -41.99 -18.08 11.14
N ASN A 22 -41.94 -19.37 11.47
CA ASN A 22 -42.20 -19.88 12.81
C ASN A 22 -40.95 -19.89 13.71
N SER A 23 -39.77 -19.48 13.24
CA SER A 23 -38.52 -19.48 14.02
C SER A 23 -38.30 -18.20 14.85
N PHE A 24 -39.07 -17.14 14.63
CA PHE A 24 -38.99 -15.88 15.38
C PHE A 24 -40.37 -15.38 15.80
N ASP A 25 -40.44 -14.61 16.89
CA ASP A 25 -41.66 -14.02 17.45
C ASP A 25 -41.62 -12.49 17.45
N ALA A 26 -40.43 -11.90 17.33
CA ALA A 26 -40.20 -10.47 17.21
C ALA A 26 -39.37 -10.13 15.97
N VAL A 27 -39.60 -8.95 15.40
CA VAL A 27 -38.85 -8.38 14.28
C VAL A 27 -38.36 -6.99 14.67
N LEU A 28 -37.07 -6.76 14.53
CA LEU A 28 -36.44 -5.45 14.57
C LEU A 28 -36.05 -5.09 13.13
N THR A 29 -36.55 -3.98 12.59
CA THR A 29 -36.32 -3.60 11.19
C THR A 29 -35.70 -2.22 11.10
N ASP A 30 -34.69 -2.04 10.23
CA ASP A 30 -34.32 -0.71 9.80
C ASP A 30 -35.47 -0.04 9.06
N CYS A 31 -35.40 1.28 8.95
CA CYS A 31 -36.39 2.15 8.35
C CYS A 31 -35.94 2.64 6.97
N ASP A 32 -34.90 3.46 6.92
CA ASP A 32 -34.43 4.11 5.69
C ASP A 32 -33.65 3.11 4.83
N GLY A 33 -34.13 2.79 3.63
CA GLY A 33 -33.56 1.75 2.76
C GLY A 33 -34.21 0.37 2.90
N VAL A 34 -35.11 0.19 3.87
CA VAL A 34 -35.84 -1.08 4.13
C VAL A 34 -37.35 -0.90 4.06
N LEU A 35 -37.90 0.10 4.74
CA LEU A 35 -39.34 0.42 4.74
C LEU A 35 -39.67 1.57 3.79
N TRP A 36 -38.80 2.57 3.71
CA TRP A 36 -38.99 3.74 2.85
C TRP A 36 -37.66 4.34 2.41
N VAL A 37 -37.71 5.16 1.36
CA VAL A 37 -36.59 5.94 0.84
C VAL A 37 -37.08 7.36 0.55
N TYR A 38 -36.44 8.36 1.17
CA TYR A 38 -36.73 9.81 1.01
C TYR A 38 -38.19 10.29 1.21
N GLY A 39 -39.08 9.44 1.73
CA GLY A 39 -40.49 9.77 1.92
C GLY A 39 -41.46 8.86 1.15
N ASP A 40 -40.95 8.03 0.25
CA ASP A 40 -41.73 7.03 -0.47
C ASP A 40 -41.55 5.65 0.15
N VAL A 41 -42.65 4.91 0.27
CA VAL A 41 -42.67 3.54 0.79
C VAL A 41 -41.98 2.61 -0.21
N ILE A 42 -41.18 1.67 0.29
CA ILE A 42 -40.64 0.58 -0.55
C ILE A 42 -41.78 -0.40 -0.83
N ASP A 43 -42.00 -0.71 -2.12
CA ASP A 43 -43.07 -1.61 -2.56
C ASP A 43 -43.12 -2.91 -1.76
N GLY A 44 -44.31 -3.24 -1.23
CA GLY A 44 -44.55 -4.45 -0.44
C GLY A 44 -44.16 -4.37 1.04
N SER A 45 -43.45 -3.33 1.48
CA SER A 45 -42.96 -3.24 2.86
C SER A 45 -44.08 -3.05 3.89
N VAL A 46 -45.12 -2.26 3.56
CA VAL A 46 -46.28 -2.04 4.42
C VAL A 46 -47.07 -3.33 4.60
N GLU A 47 -47.33 -4.05 3.51
CA GLU A 47 -48.05 -5.31 3.51
C GLU A 47 -47.33 -6.35 4.36
N VAL A 48 -46.01 -6.49 4.21
CA VAL A 48 -45.21 -7.45 4.98
C VAL A 48 -45.23 -7.11 6.48
N MET A 49 -44.98 -5.86 6.86
CA MET A 49 -44.95 -5.47 8.28
C MET A 49 -46.32 -5.62 8.95
N ASN A 50 -47.39 -5.17 8.28
CA ASN A 50 -48.74 -5.32 8.79
C ASN A 50 -49.15 -6.80 8.87
N ARG A 51 -48.75 -7.62 7.88
CA ARG A 51 -49.02 -9.06 7.89
C ARG A 51 -48.28 -9.78 9.02
N PHE A 52 -47.04 -9.41 9.33
CA PHE A 52 -46.34 -9.97 10.48
C PHE A 52 -47.07 -9.65 11.79
N LYS A 53 -47.66 -8.46 11.94
CA LYS A 53 -48.50 -8.12 13.09
C LYS A 53 -49.79 -8.95 13.14
N GLU A 54 -50.46 -9.14 12.02
CA GLU A 54 -51.65 -10.02 11.94
C GLU A 54 -51.32 -11.47 12.32
N MET A 55 -50.09 -11.91 12.05
CA MET A 55 -49.55 -13.22 12.46
C MET A 55 -49.12 -13.26 13.94
N GLY A 56 -49.35 -12.20 14.71
CA GLY A 56 -49.03 -12.10 16.14
C GLY A 56 -47.55 -11.83 16.45
N LYS A 57 -46.74 -11.39 15.47
CA LYS A 57 -45.34 -11.01 15.69
C LYS A 57 -45.25 -9.60 16.29
N LYS A 58 -44.29 -9.39 17.21
CA LYS A 58 -43.94 -8.04 17.71
C LYS A 58 -43.01 -7.34 16.72
N ILE A 59 -43.29 -6.11 16.33
CA ILE A 59 -42.49 -5.39 15.32
C ILE A 59 -41.94 -4.11 15.91
N PHE A 60 -40.63 -3.88 15.74
CA PHE A 60 -39.91 -2.70 16.22
C PHE A 60 -39.15 -2.03 15.07
N PHE A 61 -39.38 -0.74 14.87
CA PHE A 61 -38.73 0.08 13.85
C PHE A 61 -37.48 0.72 14.47
N CYS A 62 -36.30 0.37 13.99
CA CYS A 62 -35.01 0.68 14.61
C CYS A 62 -34.12 1.51 13.69
N THR A 63 -34.02 2.82 13.96
CA THR A 63 -33.32 3.77 13.08
C THR A 63 -32.10 4.43 13.75
N ASN A 64 -31.03 4.59 12.98
CA ASN A 64 -29.88 5.42 13.37
C ASN A 64 -30.20 6.93 13.32
N ASN A 65 -31.34 7.31 12.75
CA ASN A 65 -31.75 8.70 12.60
C ASN A 65 -32.06 9.36 13.96
N SER A 66 -31.20 10.28 14.38
CA SER A 66 -31.36 11.10 15.58
C SER A 66 -32.06 12.44 15.32
N ALA A 67 -32.49 12.72 14.09
CA ALA A 67 -33.12 13.97 13.68
C ALA A 67 -34.55 14.16 14.21
N LYS A 68 -35.23 13.05 14.54
CA LYS A 68 -36.66 13.02 14.89
C LYS A 68 -36.89 12.31 16.21
N THR A 69 -37.87 12.79 16.95
CA THR A 69 -38.41 12.11 18.13
C THR A 69 -39.17 10.84 17.74
N ARG A 70 -39.39 9.94 18.68
CA ARG A 70 -40.23 8.74 18.46
C ARG A 70 -41.64 9.10 18.01
N LYS A 71 -42.23 10.17 18.56
CA LYS A 71 -43.55 10.67 18.17
C LYS A 71 -43.61 11.13 16.71
N GLU A 72 -42.59 11.86 16.25
CA GLU A 72 -42.54 12.31 14.86
C GLU A 72 -42.31 11.14 13.89
N LEU A 73 -41.51 10.15 14.28
CA LEU A 73 -41.34 8.92 13.51
C LEU A 73 -42.62 8.09 13.46
N LEU A 74 -43.39 8.05 14.56
CA LEU A 74 -44.70 7.39 14.63
C LEU A 74 -45.68 7.99 13.63
N VAL A 75 -45.83 9.32 13.66
CA VAL A 75 -46.73 10.01 12.73
C VAL A 75 -46.31 9.73 11.28
N LYS A 76 -45.02 9.77 10.98
CA LYS A 76 -44.49 9.45 9.64
C LYS A 76 -44.87 8.03 9.21
N ALA A 77 -44.62 7.03 10.06
CA ALA A 77 -44.90 5.63 9.74
C ALA A 77 -46.40 5.37 9.56
N GLN A 78 -47.27 5.96 10.39
CA GLN A 78 -48.71 5.83 10.27
C GLN A 78 -49.25 6.48 8.99
N GLN A 79 -48.71 7.64 8.59
CA GLN A 79 -49.06 8.29 7.32
C GLN A 79 -48.68 7.45 6.10
N MET A 80 -47.64 6.63 6.21
CA MET A 80 -47.19 5.69 5.19
C MET A 80 -47.98 4.37 5.18
N GLY A 81 -48.94 4.17 6.10
CA GLY A 81 -49.78 2.98 6.16
C GLY A 81 -49.28 1.87 7.09
N PHE A 82 -48.21 2.10 7.86
CA PHE A 82 -47.72 1.12 8.84
C PHE A 82 -48.56 1.14 10.12
N ASN A 83 -49.06 -0.02 10.54
CA ASN A 83 -49.81 -0.18 11.79
C ASN A 83 -48.85 -0.24 12.98
N VAL A 84 -48.26 0.88 13.39
CA VAL A 84 -47.23 0.95 14.46
C VAL A 84 -47.65 1.87 15.61
N THR A 85 -47.10 1.62 16.81
CA THR A 85 -47.28 2.39 18.05
C THR A 85 -45.97 3.04 18.51
N GLU A 86 -46.02 4.01 19.42
CA GLU A 86 -44.81 4.73 19.86
C GLU A 86 -43.75 3.82 20.50
N ASN A 87 -44.18 2.82 21.29
CA ASN A 87 -43.28 1.87 21.96
C ASN A 87 -42.59 0.90 21.00
N GLU A 88 -43.06 0.83 19.75
CA GLU A 88 -42.48 0.01 18.71
C GLU A 88 -41.46 0.80 17.87
N ILE A 89 -41.10 2.03 18.27
CA ILE A 89 -40.11 2.85 17.58
C ILE A 89 -38.89 3.04 18.47
N ILE A 90 -37.73 2.65 17.92
CA ILE A 90 -36.42 2.79 18.55
C ILE A 90 -35.60 3.75 17.70
N SER A 91 -35.27 4.90 18.28
CA SER A 91 -34.37 5.89 17.67
C SER A 91 -33.16 6.11 18.56
N THR A 92 -32.03 6.46 17.94
CA THR A 92 -30.79 6.75 18.66
C THR A 92 -30.91 7.97 19.58
N ALA A 93 -31.79 8.92 19.26
CA ALA A 93 -32.13 10.05 20.14
C ALA A 93 -32.77 9.57 21.46
N HIS A 94 -33.82 8.75 21.37
CA HIS A 94 -34.49 8.18 22.54
C HIS A 94 -33.57 7.24 23.34
N SER A 95 -32.83 6.38 22.65
CA SER A 95 -31.90 5.45 23.32
C SER A 95 -30.76 6.18 24.04
N THR A 96 -30.30 7.32 23.53
CA THR A 96 -29.32 8.17 24.23
C THR A 96 -29.89 8.74 25.52
N ALA A 97 -31.12 9.26 25.49
CA ALA A 97 -31.78 9.79 26.68
C ALA A 97 -32.04 8.68 27.73
N THR A 98 -32.48 7.50 27.28
CA THR A 98 -32.67 6.33 28.15
C THR A 98 -31.34 5.88 28.78
N TYR A 99 -30.27 5.82 28.00
CA TYR A 99 -28.93 5.43 28.47
C TYR A 99 -28.42 6.34 29.59
N LEU A 100 -28.61 7.65 29.44
CA LEU A 100 -28.23 8.64 30.46
C LEU A 100 -29.13 8.53 31.69
N LYS A 101 -30.44 8.32 31.49
CA LYS A 101 -31.39 8.14 32.59
C LYS A 101 -31.05 6.93 33.46
N GLN A 102 -30.70 5.80 32.84
CA GLN A 102 -30.31 4.56 33.52
C GLN A 102 -29.02 4.68 34.34
N ARG A 103 -28.21 5.71 34.11
CA ARG A 103 -26.97 5.99 34.85
C ARG A 103 -27.15 7.02 35.96
N ASP A 104 -28.40 7.41 36.24
CA ASP A 104 -28.71 8.49 37.17
C ASP A 104 -27.93 9.77 36.84
N PHE A 105 -27.71 10.04 35.54
CA PHE A 105 -26.94 11.18 35.07
C PHE A 105 -27.61 12.50 35.51
N ASN A 106 -26.86 13.32 36.23
CA ASN A 106 -27.37 14.54 36.89
C ASN A 106 -26.65 15.84 36.45
N LYS A 107 -25.68 15.73 35.54
CA LYS A 107 -24.97 16.86 34.92
C LYS A 107 -25.71 17.32 33.65
N ASN A 108 -25.20 18.37 33.01
CA ASN A 108 -25.71 18.85 31.72
C ASN A 108 -25.08 18.04 30.56
N VAL A 109 -25.84 17.88 29.47
CA VAL A 109 -25.38 17.29 28.21
C VAL A 109 -25.08 18.39 27.20
N TYR A 110 -23.87 18.40 26.63
CA TYR A 110 -23.55 19.22 25.47
C TYR A 110 -23.85 18.45 24.17
N VAL A 111 -24.93 18.81 23.50
CA VAL A 111 -25.44 18.21 22.28
C VAL A 111 -24.92 18.98 21.06
N ILE A 112 -24.23 18.25 20.17
CA ILE A 112 -23.96 18.63 18.78
C ILE A 112 -24.89 17.77 17.93
N GLY A 113 -26.03 18.32 17.51
CA GLY A 113 -27.05 17.54 16.82
C GLY A 113 -28.37 18.30 16.67
N SER A 114 -29.36 17.62 16.11
CA SER A 114 -30.70 18.15 15.89
C SER A 114 -31.56 18.30 17.16
N GLU A 115 -32.70 18.99 17.02
CA GLU A 115 -33.73 19.08 18.07
C GLU A 115 -34.35 17.74 18.48
N GLY A 116 -34.30 16.71 17.62
CA GLY A 116 -34.82 15.39 17.96
C GLY A 116 -34.12 14.81 19.20
N ILE A 117 -32.81 15.05 19.34
CA ILE A 117 -32.02 14.62 20.49
C ILE A 117 -32.44 15.38 21.74
N THR A 118 -32.54 16.72 21.65
CA THR A 118 -32.88 17.55 22.81
C THR A 118 -34.30 17.31 23.30
N LYS A 119 -35.27 17.17 22.40
CA LYS A 119 -36.67 16.86 22.78
C LYS A 119 -36.80 15.51 23.49
N GLU A 120 -36.00 14.52 23.10
CA GLU A 120 -35.94 13.24 23.82
C GLU A 120 -35.26 13.40 25.19
N LEU A 121 -34.18 14.17 25.31
CA LEU A 121 -33.55 14.47 26.61
C LEU A 121 -34.50 15.21 27.57
N ASP A 122 -35.25 16.19 27.05
CA ASP A 122 -36.29 16.93 27.79
C ASP A 122 -37.36 15.99 28.34
N ALA A 123 -37.79 14.99 27.56
CA ALA A 123 -38.76 13.99 28.00
C ALA A 123 -38.30 13.17 29.22
N PHE A 124 -36.98 13.07 29.45
CA PHE A 124 -36.38 12.42 30.62
C PHE A 124 -35.92 13.40 31.71
N ASN A 125 -36.20 14.70 31.56
CA ASN A 125 -35.73 15.79 32.42
C ASN A 125 -34.20 15.89 32.50
N ILE A 126 -33.49 15.56 31.41
CA ILE A 126 -32.03 15.68 31.32
C ILE A 126 -31.68 17.05 30.75
N LYS A 127 -30.93 17.84 31.51
CA LYS A 127 -30.53 19.20 31.09
C LYS A 127 -29.53 19.14 29.93
N HIS A 128 -29.69 20.01 28.95
CA HIS A 128 -28.80 20.13 27.81
C HIS A 128 -28.69 21.58 27.33
N ASN A 129 -27.72 21.88 26.45
CA ASN A 129 -27.64 23.17 25.76
C ASN A 129 -28.72 23.30 24.68
N THR A 130 -28.99 24.53 24.25
CA THR A 130 -29.75 24.79 23.03
C THR A 130 -28.95 24.34 21.80
N VAL A 131 -29.60 23.60 20.89
CA VAL A 131 -29.05 23.22 19.58
C VAL A 131 -29.42 24.25 18.52
N GLY A 132 -28.66 24.33 17.42
CA GLY A 132 -28.87 25.33 16.37
C GLY A 132 -27.58 25.98 15.89
N PRO A 133 -27.67 27.08 15.12
CA PRO A 133 -26.52 27.84 14.63
C PRO A 133 -25.57 28.31 15.75
N ASP A 134 -24.28 27.95 15.65
CA ASP A 134 -23.20 28.49 16.50
C ASP A 134 -22.00 28.80 15.59
N HIS A 135 -22.09 29.89 14.84
CA HIS A 135 -21.10 30.23 13.81
C HIS A 135 -19.94 31.03 14.38
N MET A 136 -18.77 30.80 13.81
CA MET A 136 -17.58 31.58 14.11
C MET A 136 -17.80 33.04 13.66
N THR A 137 -17.70 33.99 14.61
CA THR A 137 -17.87 35.43 14.40
C THR A 137 -16.60 36.19 14.79
N GLY A 138 -16.10 37.06 13.91
CA GLY A 138 -14.82 37.73 14.12
C GLY A 138 -13.63 36.80 13.89
N ASN A 139 -12.46 37.15 14.43
CA ASN A 139 -11.27 36.31 14.37
C ASN A 139 -11.22 35.36 15.58
N LEU A 140 -10.46 34.26 15.43
CA LEU A 140 -10.35 33.21 16.44
C LEU A 140 -9.88 33.74 17.81
N ALA A 141 -8.89 34.62 17.85
CA ALA A 141 -8.35 35.16 19.09
C ALA A 141 -9.37 36.01 19.88
N ASP A 142 -10.13 36.85 19.18
CA ASP A 142 -11.24 37.60 19.77
C ASP A 142 -12.30 36.65 20.31
N TYR A 143 -12.71 35.66 19.52
CA TYR A 143 -13.71 34.71 19.97
C TYR A 143 -13.29 33.90 21.20
N LEU A 144 -12.05 33.40 21.23
CA LEU A 144 -11.54 32.66 22.39
C LEU A 144 -11.46 33.54 23.66
N SER A 145 -11.17 34.83 23.51
CA SER A 145 -11.03 35.74 24.64
C SER A 145 -12.34 36.37 25.12
N THR A 146 -13.33 36.56 24.24
CA THR A 146 -14.55 37.32 24.56
C THR A 146 -15.84 36.50 24.52
N ARG A 147 -15.89 35.41 23.75
CA ARG A 147 -17.14 34.66 23.46
C ARG A 147 -17.08 33.17 23.81
N PHE A 148 -15.90 32.57 23.87
CA PHE A 148 -15.75 31.17 24.24
C PHE A 148 -16.01 30.98 25.74
N LYS A 149 -17.13 30.33 26.06
CA LYS A 149 -17.52 30.03 27.43
C LYS A 149 -17.90 28.56 27.55
N LEU A 150 -17.30 27.90 28.53
CA LEU A 150 -17.64 26.54 28.93
C LEU A 150 -18.59 26.59 30.13
N GLU A 151 -19.55 25.69 30.15
CA GLU A 151 -20.43 25.47 31.30
C GLU A 151 -19.76 24.50 32.29
N ASN A 152 -19.66 24.89 33.55
CA ASN A 152 -18.99 24.10 34.58
C ASN A 152 -19.70 22.79 34.97
N ASN A 153 -20.97 22.61 34.58
CA ASN A 153 -21.78 21.44 34.95
C ASN A 153 -21.99 20.46 33.78
N VAL A 154 -21.23 20.55 32.67
CA VAL A 154 -21.35 19.58 31.57
C VAL A 154 -20.64 18.29 31.95
N GLY A 155 -21.35 17.18 31.88
CA GLY A 155 -20.84 15.84 32.19
C GLY A 155 -20.92 14.85 31.04
N ALA A 156 -21.48 15.25 29.90
CA ALA A 156 -21.56 14.43 28.70
C ALA A 156 -21.54 15.30 27.45
N VAL A 157 -20.86 14.85 26.40
CA VAL A 157 -20.96 15.37 25.03
C VAL A 157 -21.67 14.31 24.19
N VAL A 158 -22.79 14.69 23.56
CA VAL A 158 -23.57 13.84 22.65
C VAL A 158 -23.45 14.38 21.22
N VAL A 159 -22.97 13.55 20.30
CA VAL A 159 -22.79 13.90 18.89
C VAL A 159 -23.78 13.14 18.02
N GLY A 160 -24.66 13.87 17.36
CA GLY A 160 -25.57 13.39 16.32
C GLY A 160 -25.43 14.19 15.03
N PHE A 161 -26.34 13.94 14.09
CA PHE A 161 -26.36 14.71 12.85
C PHE A 161 -26.77 16.15 13.16
N ASP A 162 -25.90 17.10 12.81
CA ASP A 162 -26.06 18.53 13.06
C ASP A 162 -25.88 19.31 11.76
N GLU A 163 -26.97 19.86 11.22
CA GLU A 163 -26.91 20.71 10.02
C GLU A 163 -26.16 22.02 10.26
N HIS A 164 -25.99 22.40 11.52
CA HIS A 164 -25.27 23.58 11.98
C HIS A 164 -23.91 23.22 12.60
N PHE A 165 -23.31 22.11 12.19
CA PHE A 165 -21.96 21.73 12.62
C PHE A 165 -20.95 22.85 12.33
N SER A 166 -20.10 23.19 13.31
CA SER A 166 -19.25 24.37 13.25
C SER A 166 -17.99 24.26 14.11
N PHE A 167 -17.01 25.11 13.83
CA PHE A 167 -15.78 25.23 14.64
C PHE A 167 -16.05 25.50 16.13
N PRO A 168 -16.88 26.50 16.54
CA PRO A 168 -17.28 26.71 17.93
C PRO A 168 -17.73 25.44 18.67
N LYS A 169 -18.56 24.62 18.00
CA LYS A 169 -19.08 23.38 18.57
C LYS A 169 -17.98 22.34 18.75
N ILE A 170 -17.11 22.15 17.75
CA ILE A 170 -15.97 21.23 17.83
C ILE A 170 -15.05 21.64 19.00
N ALA A 171 -14.70 22.93 19.10
CA ALA A 171 -13.82 23.43 20.15
C ALA A 171 -14.43 23.27 21.56
N LYS A 172 -15.72 23.56 21.74
CA LYS A 172 -16.43 23.35 23.02
C LYS A 172 -16.48 21.86 23.38
N ALA A 173 -16.87 20.99 22.45
CA ALA A 173 -16.89 19.54 22.67
C ALA A 173 -15.52 19.00 23.05
N ALA A 174 -14.46 19.32 22.30
CA ALA A 174 -13.10 18.90 22.61
C ALA A 174 -12.65 19.39 23.99
N SER A 175 -13.03 20.61 24.36
CA SER A 175 -12.68 21.19 25.66
C SER A 175 -13.44 20.54 26.83
N TYR A 176 -14.72 20.19 26.67
CA TYR A 176 -15.43 19.41 27.68
C TYR A 176 -14.84 18.00 27.83
N LEU A 177 -14.39 17.40 26.72
CA LEU A 177 -13.82 16.05 26.70
C LEU A 177 -12.38 15.96 27.23
N ASN A 178 -11.72 17.10 27.50
CA ASN A 178 -10.49 17.13 28.30
C ASN A 178 -10.73 16.61 29.72
N ASP A 179 -11.95 16.75 30.26
CA ASP A 179 -12.35 16.09 31.50
C ASP A 179 -12.55 14.58 31.21
N PRO A 180 -11.70 13.69 31.77
CA PRO A 180 -11.83 12.25 31.56
C PRO A 180 -13.17 11.69 32.04
N ASP A 181 -13.81 12.33 33.02
CA ASP A 181 -15.10 11.93 33.57
C ASP A 181 -16.28 12.42 32.73
N CYS A 182 -16.05 13.31 31.76
CA CYS A 182 -17.05 13.71 30.80
C CYS A 182 -17.32 12.54 29.83
N LEU A 183 -18.59 12.10 29.76
CA LEU A 183 -19.01 11.03 28.87
C LEU A 183 -18.94 11.50 27.42
N PHE A 184 -18.33 10.71 26.54
CA PHE A 184 -18.34 10.99 25.11
C PHE A 184 -19.29 10.01 24.42
N ILE A 185 -20.38 10.50 23.84
CA ILE A 185 -21.45 9.68 23.27
C ILE A 185 -21.70 10.10 21.82
N ALA A 186 -21.81 9.13 20.92
CA ALA A 186 -22.24 9.33 19.54
C ALA A 186 -23.58 8.62 19.31
N THR A 187 -24.51 9.29 18.64
CA THR A 187 -25.81 8.67 18.30
C THR A 187 -25.64 7.55 17.28
N ASN A 188 -24.77 7.72 16.27
CA ASN A 188 -24.33 6.70 15.31
C ASN A 188 -23.01 7.13 14.65
N THR A 189 -22.42 6.26 13.83
CA THR A 189 -21.16 6.53 13.09
C THR A 189 -21.32 6.39 11.58
N ASP A 190 -22.52 6.64 11.05
CA ASP A 190 -22.79 6.54 9.62
C ASP A 190 -21.89 7.52 8.84
N GLU A 191 -21.22 7.04 7.80
CA GLU A 191 -20.19 7.80 7.07
C GLU A 191 -20.77 8.95 6.25
N ARG A 192 -21.83 8.67 5.49
CA ARG A 192 -22.47 9.59 4.54
C ARG A 192 -23.92 9.21 4.27
N PHE A 193 -24.72 10.20 3.88
CA PHE A 193 -26.02 9.99 3.27
C PHE A 193 -25.91 10.20 1.76
N PRO A 194 -26.16 9.16 0.94
CA PRO A 194 -26.24 9.35 -0.50
C PRO A 194 -27.50 10.16 -0.82
N MET A 195 -27.39 11.21 -1.63
CA MET A 195 -28.50 11.84 -2.33
C MET A 195 -28.19 11.83 -3.84
N PRO A 196 -29.20 11.72 -4.73
CA PRO A 196 -28.96 11.68 -6.17
C PRO A 196 -28.13 12.85 -6.73
N SER A 197 -28.18 14.02 -6.07
CA SER A 197 -27.49 15.25 -6.48
C SER A 197 -26.27 15.62 -5.64
N MET A 198 -26.09 15.05 -4.44
CA MET A 198 -25.10 15.50 -3.45
C MET A 198 -24.68 14.40 -2.48
N VAL A 199 -23.44 14.45 -1.99
CA VAL A 199 -23.01 13.62 -0.85
C VAL A 199 -23.11 14.46 0.42
N ILE A 200 -23.89 13.98 1.40
CA ILE A 200 -23.98 14.63 2.71
C ILE A 200 -23.10 13.85 3.71
N PRO A 201 -22.18 14.51 4.43
CA PRO A 201 -21.46 13.87 5.53
C PRO A 201 -22.45 13.31 6.57
N GLY A 202 -22.26 12.06 6.97
CA GLY A 202 -23.06 11.44 8.02
C GLY A 202 -22.53 11.79 9.41
N THR A 203 -23.24 11.36 10.46
CA THR A 203 -22.84 11.60 11.85
C THR A 203 -21.42 11.15 12.13
N GLY A 204 -20.97 10.04 11.55
CA GLY A 204 -19.62 9.53 11.73
C GLY A 204 -18.54 10.48 11.23
N SER A 205 -18.80 11.23 10.15
CA SER A 205 -17.88 12.28 9.68
C SER A 205 -17.74 13.42 10.69
N LEU A 206 -18.81 13.75 11.43
CA LEU A 206 -18.83 14.77 12.48
C LEU A 206 -18.17 14.26 13.77
N VAL A 207 -18.48 13.02 14.17
CA VAL A 207 -17.86 12.32 15.30
C VAL A 207 -16.35 12.27 15.10
N ARG A 208 -15.89 11.94 13.89
CA ARG A 208 -14.45 11.81 13.62
C ARG A 208 -13.68 13.12 13.78
N CYS A 209 -14.32 14.26 13.55
CA CYS A 209 -13.72 15.55 13.88
C CYS A 209 -13.39 15.61 15.37
N ILE A 210 -14.40 15.37 16.21
CA ILE A 210 -14.31 15.52 17.66
C ILE A 210 -13.37 14.47 18.25
N GLU A 211 -13.42 13.22 17.78
CA GLU A 211 -12.48 12.17 18.20
C GLU A 211 -11.02 12.54 17.92
N THR A 212 -10.76 13.19 16.77
CA THR A 212 -9.40 13.57 16.37
C THR A 212 -8.82 14.63 17.29
N CYS A 213 -9.56 15.71 17.59
CA CYS A 213 -9.04 16.75 18.49
C CYS A 213 -9.18 16.42 19.98
N ALA A 214 -10.12 15.55 20.36
CA ALA A 214 -10.28 15.12 21.76
C ALA A 214 -9.34 13.97 22.15
N GLU A 215 -8.68 13.33 21.17
CA GLU A 215 -7.87 12.11 21.36
C GLU A 215 -8.62 11.00 22.12
N ARG A 216 -9.96 10.97 21.97
CA ARG A 216 -10.88 10.04 22.66
C ARG A 216 -11.86 9.43 21.68
N GLN A 217 -12.29 8.20 21.92
CA GLN A 217 -13.32 7.53 21.13
C GLN A 217 -14.69 7.72 21.78
N ALA A 218 -15.72 7.92 20.96
CA ALA A 218 -17.08 8.06 21.46
C ALA A 218 -17.71 6.69 21.76
N LEU A 219 -18.53 6.61 22.81
CA LEU A 219 -19.46 5.51 22.99
C LEU A 219 -20.61 5.65 22.00
N VAL A 220 -20.74 4.71 21.09
CA VAL A 220 -21.76 4.75 20.05
C VAL A 220 -23.04 4.06 20.54
N ILE A 221 -24.16 4.77 20.58
CA ILE A 221 -25.47 4.24 21.01
C ILE A 221 -26.13 3.45 19.89
N GLY A 222 -26.06 3.95 18.66
CA GLY A 222 -26.74 3.38 17.50
C GLY A 222 -26.12 2.11 16.97
N LYS A 223 -26.79 1.56 15.96
CA LYS A 223 -26.37 0.37 15.22
C LYS A 223 -24.94 0.59 14.70
N PRO A 224 -24.00 -0.36 14.89
CA PRO A 224 -24.21 -1.77 15.25
C PRO A 224 -24.21 -2.13 16.76
N ASN A 225 -24.26 -1.15 17.66
CA ASN A 225 -24.07 -1.40 19.09
C ASN A 225 -25.35 -1.89 19.77
N VAL A 226 -25.20 -2.91 20.63
CA VAL A 226 -26.30 -3.52 21.42
C VAL A 226 -27.07 -2.49 22.26
N SER A 227 -26.41 -1.38 22.63
CA SER A 227 -26.98 -0.29 23.42
C SER A 227 -28.29 0.27 22.85
N ILE A 228 -28.53 0.21 21.54
CA ILE A 228 -29.76 0.73 20.94
C ILE A 228 -31.02 -0.04 21.40
N CYS A 229 -30.90 -1.35 21.67
CA CYS A 229 -32.02 -2.24 22.01
C CYS A 229 -31.83 -3.03 23.31
N ALA A 230 -30.75 -2.78 24.07
CA ALA A 230 -30.42 -3.51 25.31
C ALA A 230 -31.61 -3.61 26.29
N HIS A 231 -32.35 -2.51 26.49
CA HIS A 231 -33.50 -2.47 27.39
C HIS A 231 -34.61 -3.49 27.03
N LEU A 232 -34.86 -3.72 25.74
CA LEU A 232 -35.86 -4.70 25.29
C LEU A 232 -35.43 -6.14 25.54
N ILE A 233 -34.11 -6.37 25.57
CA ILE A 233 -33.52 -7.68 25.90
C ILE A 233 -33.60 -7.87 27.42
N ASP A 234 -33.21 -6.85 28.19
CA ASP A 234 -33.11 -6.89 29.65
C ASP A 234 -34.49 -7.06 30.32
N ASP A 235 -35.54 -6.43 29.78
CA ASP A 235 -36.91 -6.54 30.32
C ASP A 235 -37.71 -7.75 29.76
N GLY A 236 -37.09 -8.55 28.88
CA GLY A 236 -37.68 -9.74 28.27
C GLY A 236 -38.74 -9.44 27.19
N THR A 237 -38.86 -8.19 26.74
CA THR A 237 -39.78 -7.80 25.66
C THR A 237 -39.45 -8.55 24.36
N ILE A 238 -38.16 -8.68 24.06
CA ILE A 238 -37.64 -9.50 22.96
C ILE A 238 -36.71 -10.59 23.50
N LYS A 239 -36.77 -11.77 22.90
CA LYS A 239 -35.85 -12.88 23.18
C LYS A 239 -34.86 -12.98 22.04
N PRO A 240 -33.54 -12.81 22.26
CA PRO A 240 -32.54 -12.78 21.20
C PRO A 240 -32.70 -13.89 20.16
N GLU A 241 -32.75 -15.14 20.62
CA GLU A 241 -32.83 -16.34 19.79
C GLU A 241 -34.13 -16.46 18.98
N ARG A 242 -35.14 -15.66 19.30
CA ARG A 242 -36.46 -15.60 18.64
C ARG A 242 -36.76 -14.22 18.06
N THR A 243 -35.73 -13.43 17.77
CA THR A 243 -35.84 -12.11 17.17
C THR A 243 -35.16 -12.09 15.80
N LEU A 244 -35.77 -11.44 14.81
CA LEU A 244 -35.21 -11.23 13.47
C LEU A 244 -34.82 -9.75 13.28
N MET A 245 -33.57 -9.48 12.91
CA MET A 245 -33.09 -8.16 12.48
C MET A 245 -33.13 -8.04 10.95
N ILE A 246 -33.90 -7.08 10.41
CA ILE A 246 -34.00 -6.79 8.97
C ILE A 246 -33.26 -5.48 8.68
N GLY A 247 -32.34 -5.49 7.71
CA GLY A 247 -31.54 -4.31 7.35
C GLY A 247 -31.04 -4.32 5.92
N ASP A 248 -30.58 -3.18 5.42
CA ASP A 248 -29.91 -3.03 4.12
C ASP A 248 -28.39 -2.82 4.25
N ARG A 249 -27.88 -2.57 5.47
CA ARG A 249 -26.47 -2.30 5.73
C ARG A 249 -25.86 -3.32 6.69
N CYS A 250 -24.90 -4.08 6.23
CA CYS A 250 -24.30 -5.11 7.06
C CYS A 250 -23.42 -4.61 8.21
N ASN A 251 -22.70 -3.50 8.03
CA ASN A 251 -21.87 -2.90 9.09
C ASN A 251 -22.66 -2.20 10.20
N THR A 252 -23.98 -2.03 10.04
CA THR A 252 -24.86 -1.49 11.08
C THR A 252 -25.92 -2.52 11.48
N ASP A 253 -26.76 -2.96 10.56
CA ASP A 253 -27.95 -3.75 10.88
C ASP A 253 -27.63 -5.22 11.13
N ILE A 254 -26.89 -5.84 10.21
CA ILE A 254 -26.53 -7.25 10.35
C ILE A 254 -25.56 -7.44 11.51
N LEU A 255 -24.60 -6.53 11.67
CA LEU A 255 -23.69 -6.54 12.81
C LEU A 255 -24.43 -6.28 14.14
N LEU A 256 -25.48 -5.44 14.17
CA LEU A 256 -26.35 -5.34 15.35
C LEU A 256 -27.00 -6.69 15.65
N GLY A 257 -27.64 -7.31 14.65
CA GLY A 257 -28.30 -8.59 14.82
C GLY A 257 -27.35 -9.66 15.35
N TYR A 258 -26.13 -9.73 14.79
CA TYR A 258 -25.06 -10.57 15.29
C TYR A 258 -24.72 -10.28 16.77
N ASN A 259 -24.43 -9.01 17.09
CA ASN A 259 -24.02 -8.59 18.44
C ASN A 259 -25.09 -8.87 19.50
N CYS A 260 -26.36 -8.82 19.10
CA CYS A 260 -27.49 -9.12 19.97
C CYS A 260 -27.86 -10.61 20.01
N GLY A 261 -27.31 -11.44 19.13
CA GLY A 261 -27.70 -12.85 18.99
C GLY A 261 -29.08 -13.05 18.34
N PHE A 262 -29.49 -12.13 17.46
CA PHE A 262 -30.70 -12.21 16.66
C PHE A 262 -30.47 -13.06 15.41
N GLN A 263 -31.56 -13.57 14.83
CA GLN A 263 -31.56 -13.96 13.43
C GLN A 263 -31.44 -12.70 12.56
N THR A 264 -30.82 -12.79 11.39
CA THR A 264 -30.56 -11.63 10.52
C THR A 264 -31.05 -11.85 9.09
N LEU A 265 -31.64 -10.80 8.51
CA LEU A 265 -32.12 -10.75 7.13
C LEU A 265 -31.59 -9.48 6.44
N LEU A 266 -30.72 -9.67 5.45
CA LEU A 266 -30.30 -8.58 4.55
C LEU A 266 -31.28 -8.44 3.37
N VAL A 267 -31.78 -7.23 3.14
CA VAL A 267 -32.57 -6.86 1.96
C VAL A 267 -31.72 -6.15 0.90
N GLY A 268 -32.03 -6.38 -0.38
CA GLY A 268 -31.25 -5.86 -1.52
C GLY A 268 -31.59 -4.43 -1.97
N THR A 269 -32.36 -3.67 -1.19
CA THR A 269 -32.88 -2.34 -1.55
C THR A 269 -31.95 -1.18 -1.16
N GLY A 270 -30.88 -1.44 -0.41
CA GLY A 270 -30.00 -0.38 0.09
C GLY A 270 -28.50 -0.63 -0.14
N VAL A 271 -27.65 -0.37 0.85
CA VAL A 271 -26.21 -0.11 0.59
C VAL A 271 -25.37 -1.36 0.30
N HIS A 272 -25.61 -2.48 0.99
CA HIS A 272 -24.80 -3.68 0.83
C HIS A 272 -25.49 -4.75 -0.03
N THR A 273 -24.75 -5.31 -0.98
CA THR A 273 -25.23 -6.32 -1.94
C THR A 273 -24.92 -7.73 -1.46
N LEU A 274 -25.52 -8.74 -2.10
CA LEU A 274 -25.21 -10.13 -1.80
C LEU A 274 -23.83 -10.60 -2.20
N GLU A 275 -23.24 -9.94 -3.17
CA GLU A 275 -21.82 -10.12 -3.46
C GLU A 275 -20.97 -9.72 -2.24
N SER A 276 -21.37 -8.64 -1.55
CA SER A 276 -20.72 -8.21 -0.30
C SER A 276 -20.82 -9.31 0.78
N VAL A 277 -22.00 -9.92 0.92
CA VAL A 277 -22.24 -11.02 1.87
C VAL A 277 -21.46 -12.28 1.52
N ARG A 278 -21.48 -12.74 0.25
CA ARG A 278 -20.75 -13.95 -0.18
C ARG A 278 -19.24 -13.81 0.01
N ARG A 279 -18.71 -12.60 -0.17
CA ARG A 279 -17.32 -12.27 0.14
C ARG A 279 -17.02 -12.41 1.63
N TRP A 280 -17.93 -11.98 2.50
CA TRP A 280 -17.74 -12.09 3.96
C TRP A 280 -17.95 -13.52 4.50
N GLN A 281 -18.86 -14.31 3.89
CA GLN A 281 -19.09 -15.73 4.25
C GLN A 281 -17.85 -16.59 4.13
N THR A 282 -16.99 -16.24 3.17
CA THR A 282 -15.73 -16.89 2.85
C THR A 282 -14.58 -16.02 3.33
N SER A 283 -14.75 -15.33 4.48
CA SER A 283 -13.73 -14.60 5.23
C SER A 283 -13.36 -15.34 6.54
N ASN A 284 -12.10 -15.28 6.97
CA ASN A 284 -11.54 -15.74 8.25
C ASN A 284 -11.21 -14.51 9.10
N ASP A 285 -11.47 -13.31 8.56
CA ASP A 285 -11.57 -12.14 9.40
C ASP A 285 -12.86 -12.30 10.20
N ASP A 286 -12.68 -12.59 11.49
CA ASP A 286 -13.78 -12.73 12.44
C ASP A 286 -14.68 -11.49 12.41
N GLU A 287 -14.17 -10.28 12.15
CA GLU A 287 -14.99 -9.06 12.06
C GLU A 287 -15.86 -9.02 10.79
N LEU A 288 -15.38 -9.55 9.66
CA LEU A 288 -16.17 -9.64 8.43
C LEU A 288 -17.22 -10.75 8.53
N LEU A 289 -16.90 -11.86 9.19
CA LEU A 289 -17.87 -12.94 9.44
C LEU A 289 -19.09 -12.48 10.23
N LYS A 290 -18.93 -11.49 11.13
CA LYS A 290 -20.06 -10.88 11.87
C LYS A 290 -21.01 -10.10 10.96
N LEU A 291 -20.58 -9.72 9.76
CA LEU A 291 -21.38 -8.99 8.78
C LEU A 291 -22.22 -9.92 7.89
N VAL A 292 -22.08 -11.24 8.05
CA VAL A 292 -22.82 -12.26 7.32
C VAL A 292 -24.19 -12.46 7.97
N PRO A 293 -25.30 -12.26 7.24
CA PRO A 293 -26.62 -12.52 7.77
C PRO A 293 -26.98 -14.03 7.74
N ASP A 294 -27.86 -14.48 8.63
CA ASP A 294 -28.38 -15.86 8.67
C ASP A 294 -29.19 -16.19 7.40
N SER A 295 -29.96 -15.21 6.96
CA SER A 295 -30.75 -15.26 5.75
C SER A 295 -30.50 -13.99 4.95
N CYS A 296 -30.55 -14.12 3.64
CA CYS A 296 -30.42 -12.98 2.76
C CYS A 296 -31.41 -13.17 1.63
N THR A 297 -31.86 -12.09 1.01
CA THR A 297 -32.72 -12.22 -0.16
C THR A 297 -32.03 -11.59 -1.35
N ASP A 298 -31.80 -12.42 -2.37
CA ASP A 298 -31.26 -11.98 -3.64
C ASP A 298 -32.40 -11.80 -4.59
N LEU A 299 -32.81 -10.56 -4.84
CA LEU A 299 -33.60 -10.29 -6.04
C LEU A 299 -32.81 -10.65 -7.33
N THR A 300 -31.51 -10.95 -7.22
CA THR A 300 -30.59 -11.34 -8.31
C THR A 300 -30.02 -12.77 -8.20
N LYS A 301 -30.53 -13.67 -7.33
CA LYS A 301 -30.27 -15.11 -7.48
C LYS A 301 -31.21 -15.60 -8.54
N LEU A 302 -30.63 -15.47 -9.69
CA LEU A 302 -31.24 -15.45 -10.97
C LEU A 302 -31.75 -16.88 -11.28
N PRO A 303 -33.07 -17.20 -11.21
CA PRO A 303 -33.63 -18.44 -11.75
C PRO A 303 -33.06 -18.73 -13.14
N LYS A 304 -33.11 -19.95 -13.69
CA LYS A 304 -32.51 -20.27 -15.02
C LYS A 304 -32.77 -19.20 -16.11
N ALA A 305 -33.91 -18.51 -16.06
CA ALA A 305 -34.24 -17.35 -16.91
C ALA A 305 -33.33 -16.12 -16.71
N GLN A 306 -33.01 -15.84 -15.47
CA GLN A 306 -32.23 -14.73 -14.99
C GLN A 306 -30.70 -15.07 -15.14
N ALA A 307 -30.24 -16.33 -14.95
CA ALA A 307 -28.85 -16.72 -15.27
C ALA A 307 -28.60 -16.67 -16.79
N ARG A 308 -29.64 -17.05 -17.56
CA ARG A 308 -29.71 -16.75 -18.98
C ARG A 308 -29.69 -15.25 -19.24
N ALA A 309 -30.36 -14.41 -18.44
CA ALA A 309 -30.31 -12.95 -18.60
C ALA A 309 -28.90 -12.39 -18.39
N PHE A 310 -28.13 -12.86 -17.40
CA PHE A 310 -26.72 -12.49 -17.21
C PHE A 310 -25.86 -12.97 -18.38
N ILE A 311 -25.96 -14.24 -18.78
CA ILE A 311 -25.24 -14.73 -19.97
C ILE A 311 -25.67 -13.97 -21.23
N ASN A 312 -26.94 -13.56 -21.33
CA ASN A 312 -27.47 -12.78 -22.43
C ASN A 312 -26.96 -11.32 -22.40
N SER A 313 -26.70 -10.74 -21.23
CA SER A 313 -26.15 -9.38 -21.10
C SER A 313 -24.67 -9.29 -21.45
N LEU A 314 -23.96 -10.43 -21.49
CA LEU A 314 -22.57 -10.47 -21.95
C LEU A 314 -22.50 -10.40 -23.48
N GLU A 315 -21.60 -9.58 -24.01
CA GLU A 315 -21.25 -9.55 -25.44
C GLU A 315 -20.06 -10.48 -25.73
N ALA A 316 -19.14 -10.62 -24.77
CA ALA A 316 -17.93 -11.42 -24.92
C ALA A 316 -17.56 -12.23 -23.66
N VAL A 317 -16.88 -13.36 -23.86
CA VAL A 317 -16.32 -14.21 -22.81
C VAL A 317 -14.88 -14.53 -23.17
N ILE A 318 -13.96 -14.22 -22.27
CA ILE A 318 -12.53 -14.55 -22.35
C ILE A 318 -12.29 -15.65 -21.32
N SER A 319 -11.72 -16.77 -21.73
CA SER A 319 -11.37 -17.89 -20.84
C SER A 319 -9.87 -18.10 -20.85
N ASP A 320 -9.28 -18.34 -19.67
CA ASP A 320 -7.93 -18.90 -19.64
C ASP A 320 -7.92 -20.30 -20.31
N GLY A 321 -6.75 -20.72 -20.80
CA GLY A 321 -6.58 -22.05 -21.39
C GLY A 321 -6.26 -23.14 -20.36
N ASP A 322 -5.11 -23.01 -19.71
CA ASP A 322 -4.49 -24.07 -18.90
C ASP A 322 -5.05 -24.06 -17.47
N GLY A 323 -5.83 -25.07 -17.10
CA GLY A 323 -6.52 -25.15 -15.80
C GLY A 323 -7.97 -24.70 -15.85
N VAL A 324 -8.42 -24.08 -16.95
CA VAL A 324 -9.82 -23.67 -17.18
C VAL A 324 -10.48 -24.46 -18.30
N LEU A 325 -9.82 -24.56 -19.46
CA LEU A 325 -10.34 -25.28 -20.62
C LEU A 325 -9.70 -26.66 -20.76
N TRP A 326 -8.41 -26.79 -20.47
CA TRP A 326 -7.67 -28.05 -20.58
C TRP A 326 -6.59 -28.20 -19.51
N LEU A 327 -6.15 -29.45 -19.31
CA LEU A 327 -4.95 -29.79 -18.54
C LEU A 327 -4.02 -30.57 -19.47
N ASN A 328 -2.83 -30.02 -19.72
CA ASN A 328 -1.90 -30.52 -20.74
C ASN A 328 -2.59 -30.65 -22.11
N ASP A 329 -2.61 -31.83 -22.72
CA ASP A 329 -3.24 -32.10 -24.01
C ASP A 329 -4.62 -32.79 -23.88
N ARG A 330 -5.32 -32.58 -22.75
CA ARG A 330 -6.66 -33.11 -22.50
C ARG A 330 -7.63 -32.00 -22.10
N ALA A 331 -8.79 -31.95 -22.76
CA ALA A 331 -9.87 -31.05 -22.34
C ALA A 331 -10.38 -31.39 -20.94
N ILE A 332 -10.72 -30.35 -20.17
CA ILE A 332 -11.50 -30.50 -18.94
C ILE A 332 -12.93 -30.92 -19.33
N ALA A 333 -13.51 -31.87 -18.60
CA ALA A 333 -14.82 -32.43 -18.94
C ALA A 333 -15.91 -31.35 -19.03
N GLY A 334 -16.64 -31.30 -20.14
CA GLY A 334 -17.72 -30.33 -20.38
C GLY A 334 -17.28 -28.95 -20.87
N SER A 335 -15.96 -28.65 -20.87
CA SER A 335 -15.45 -27.34 -21.28
C SER A 335 -15.59 -27.08 -22.79
N PRO A 336 -15.37 -28.06 -23.71
CA PRO A 336 -15.60 -27.82 -25.14
C PRO A 336 -17.08 -27.57 -25.45
N GLU A 337 -17.99 -28.33 -24.82
CA GLU A 337 -19.44 -28.17 -25.00
C GLU A 337 -19.91 -26.80 -24.52
N ALA A 338 -19.43 -26.35 -23.35
CA ALA A 338 -19.79 -25.06 -22.78
C ALA A 338 -19.27 -23.89 -23.63
N PHE A 339 -17.99 -23.92 -24.01
CA PHE A 339 -17.36 -22.88 -24.84
C PHE A 339 -18.04 -22.77 -26.22
N ASN A 340 -18.27 -23.92 -26.87
CA ASN A 340 -18.94 -23.97 -28.17
C ASN A 340 -20.40 -23.51 -28.08
N ALA A 341 -21.09 -23.79 -26.96
CA ALA A 341 -22.47 -23.36 -26.74
C ALA A 341 -22.61 -21.85 -26.46
N LEU A 342 -21.58 -21.19 -25.94
CA LEU A 342 -21.54 -19.72 -25.87
C LEU A 342 -21.38 -19.12 -27.27
N THR A 343 -20.48 -19.69 -28.05
CA THR A 343 -20.20 -19.28 -29.43
C THR A 343 -21.44 -19.42 -30.32
N SER A 344 -22.13 -20.56 -30.27
CA SER A 344 -23.35 -20.81 -31.06
C SER A 344 -24.54 -19.92 -30.66
N ARG A 345 -24.49 -19.30 -29.47
CA ARG A 345 -25.46 -18.30 -29.01
C ARG A 345 -25.06 -16.85 -29.36
N GLY A 346 -24.08 -16.68 -30.25
CA GLY A 346 -23.66 -15.36 -30.76
C GLY A 346 -22.77 -14.57 -29.80
N LYS A 347 -22.20 -15.20 -28.77
CA LYS A 347 -21.22 -14.56 -27.87
C LYS A 347 -19.85 -14.59 -28.53
N LYS A 348 -19.09 -13.50 -28.42
CA LYS A 348 -17.68 -13.49 -28.84
C LYS A 348 -16.85 -14.22 -27.80
N THR A 349 -16.26 -15.34 -28.17
CA THR A 349 -15.49 -16.19 -27.25
C THR A 349 -14.01 -16.10 -27.58
N PHE A 350 -13.18 -15.95 -26.55
CA PHE A 350 -11.73 -15.88 -26.68
C PHE A 350 -11.07 -16.82 -25.69
N ILE A 351 -9.94 -17.40 -26.08
CA ILE A 351 -9.04 -18.14 -25.21
C ILE A 351 -7.81 -17.29 -25.00
N CYS A 352 -7.44 -17.05 -23.75
CA CYS A 352 -6.26 -16.26 -23.39
C CYS A 352 -5.25 -17.10 -22.62
N THR A 353 -3.95 -16.92 -22.85
CA THR A 353 -2.91 -17.67 -22.13
C THR A 353 -1.63 -16.86 -21.95
N ASN A 354 -1.00 -17.00 -20.78
CA ASN A 354 0.33 -16.46 -20.51
C ASN A 354 1.44 -17.31 -21.14
N ASN A 355 1.13 -18.49 -21.67
CA ASN A 355 2.07 -19.38 -22.32
C ASN A 355 2.68 -18.73 -23.57
N SER A 356 3.94 -18.33 -23.47
CA SER A 356 4.69 -17.67 -24.55
C SER A 356 5.49 -18.63 -25.44
N THR A 357 5.43 -19.93 -25.18
CA THR A 357 6.22 -20.95 -25.92
C THR A 357 5.60 -21.36 -27.24
N ARG A 358 4.29 -21.15 -27.44
CA ARG A 358 3.53 -21.53 -28.63
C ARG A 358 2.95 -20.32 -29.34
N THR A 359 2.86 -20.40 -30.67
CA THR A 359 2.14 -19.39 -31.47
C THR A 359 0.63 -19.52 -31.30
N ARG A 360 -0.11 -18.48 -31.67
CA ARG A 360 -1.58 -18.53 -31.71
C ARG A 360 -2.12 -19.62 -32.64
N MET A 361 -1.43 -19.88 -33.76
CA MET A 361 -1.78 -20.96 -34.68
C MET A 361 -1.68 -22.33 -33.99
N SER A 362 -0.55 -22.62 -33.33
CA SER A 362 -0.36 -23.88 -32.61
C SER A 362 -1.35 -24.04 -31.44
N LEU A 363 -1.66 -22.95 -30.73
CA LEU A 363 -2.67 -22.96 -29.66
C LEU A 363 -4.09 -23.21 -30.20
N MET A 364 -4.43 -22.64 -31.36
CA MET A 364 -5.68 -22.91 -32.05
C MET A 364 -5.77 -24.38 -32.48
N GLU A 365 -4.72 -24.94 -33.09
CA GLU A 365 -4.68 -26.35 -33.50
C GLU A 365 -4.86 -27.28 -32.30
N LYS A 366 -4.18 -26.98 -31.19
CA LYS A 366 -4.33 -27.68 -29.91
C LYS A 366 -5.79 -27.65 -29.44
N ALA A 367 -6.39 -26.46 -29.39
CA ALA A 367 -7.79 -26.30 -28.97
C ALA A 367 -8.76 -27.06 -29.89
N CYS A 368 -8.57 -26.99 -31.21
CA CYS A 368 -9.40 -27.74 -32.16
C CYS A 368 -9.26 -29.26 -31.99
N GLY A 369 -8.05 -29.77 -31.74
CA GLY A 369 -7.81 -31.18 -31.44
C GLY A 369 -8.54 -31.68 -30.19
N MET A 370 -8.87 -30.78 -29.26
CA MET A 370 -9.62 -31.07 -28.03
C MET A 370 -11.13 -30.80 -28.15
N GLY A 371 -11.62 -30.45 -29.34
CA GLY A 371 -13.05 -30.23 -29.62
C GLY A 371 -13.54 -28.79 -29.50
N PHE A 372 -12.66 -27.81 -29.31
CA PHE A 372 -13.04 -26.39 -29.31
C PHE A 372 -13.17 -25.85 -30.74
N LYS A 373 -14.27 -25.16 -31.03
CA LYS A 373 -14.52 -24.51 -32.32
C LYS A 373 -14.02 -23.08 -32.27
N VAL A 374 -12.74 -22.89 -32.58
CA VAL A 374 -12.06 -21.60 -32.55
C VAL A 374 -11.27 -21.37 -33.84
N THR A 375 -11.03 -20.10 -34.13
CA THR A 375 -10.08 -19.63 -35.14
C THR A 375 -8.90 -18.94 -34.46
N VAL A 376 -7.85 -18.61 -35.20
CA VAL A 376 -6.69 -17.89 -34.64
C VAL A 376 -7.06 -16.55 -34.00
N ASP A 377 -8.11 -15.87 -34.49
CA ASP A 377 -8.60 -14.59 -33.95
C ASP A 377 -9.27 -14.75 -32.58
N ASN A 378 -9.65 -15.97 -32.20
CA ASN A 378 -10.14 -16.26 -30.87
C ASN A 378 -9.00 -16.44 -29.84
N ILE A 379 -7.73 -16.50 -30.27
CA ILE A 379 -6.60 -16.77 -29.37
C ILE A 379 -5.86 -15.46 -29.01
N ILE A 380 -5.73 -15.21 -27.71
CA ILE A 380 -4.96 -14.10 -27.13
C ILE A 380 -3.76 -14.70 -26.38
N SER A 381 -2.56 -14.60 -26.94
CA SER A 381 -1.33 -15.06 -26.28
C SER A 381 -0.45 -13.89 -25.86
N SER A 382 0.29 -14.07 -24.75
CA SER A 382 1.18 -13.04 -24.21
C SER A 382 2.26 -12.63 -25.21
N SER A 383 2.77 -13.59 -25.98
CA SER A 383 3.68 -13.37 -27.11
C SER A 383 3.07 -12.47 -28.18
N HIS A 384 1.82 -12.73 -28.58
CA HIS A 384 1.14 -11.94 -29.59
C HIS A 384 0.85 -10.51 -29.10
N ALA A 385 0.35 -10.37 -27.86
CA ALA A 385 0.06 -9.06 -27.27
C ALA A 385 1.32 -8.18 -27.21
N LEU A 386 2.46 -8.77 -26.84
CA LEU A 386 3.74 -8.08 -26.82
C LEU A 386 4.21 -7.68 -28.22
N ALA A 387 4.13 -8.60 -29.18
CA ALA A 387 4.50 -8.33 -30.56
C ALA A 387 3.65 -7.21 -31.17
N GLN A 388 2.34 -7.24 -30.93
CA GLN A 388 1.41 -6.21 -31.40
C GLN A 388 1.67 -4.87 -30.71
N TYR A 389 2.01 -4.84 -29.41
CA TYR A 389 2.38 -3.62 -28.71
C TYR A 389 3.59 -2.91 -29.33
N LEU A 390 4.63 -3.68 -29.68
CA LEU A 390 5.81 -3.14 -30.36
C LEU A 390 5.46 -2.61 -31.76
N LYS A 391 4.62 -3.34 -32.51
CA LYS A 391 4.13 -2.89 -33.82
C LYS A 391 3.31 -1.60 -33.71
N ASP A 392 2.40 -1.51 -32.75
CA ASP A 392 1.55 -0.33 -32.53
C ASP A 392 2.34 0.90 -32.10
N MET A 393 3.48 0.71 -31.44
CA MET A 393 4.43 1.77 -31.11
C MET A 393 5.21 2.27 -32.34
N GLY A 394 5.20 1.52 -33.45
CA GLY A 394 6.08 1.77 -34.58
C GLY A 394 7.53 1.45 -34.25
N PHE A 395 7.78 0.45 -33.40
CA PHE A 395 9.14 0.08 -32.99
C PHE A 395 9.94 -0.47 -34.19
N ASP A 396 11.07 0.17 -34.49
CA ASP A 396 11.89 -0.07 -35.68
C ASP A 396 13.32 -0.59 -35.36
N LYS A 397 13.69 -0.54 -34.08
CA LYS A 397 14.95 -1.07 -33.53
C LYS A 397 14.93 -2.61 -33.42
N LEU A 398 16.07 -3.20 -33.08
CA LEU A 398 16.18 -4.63 -32.79
C LEU A 398 15.67 -4.96 -31.38
N VAL A 399 15.00 -6.11 -31.26
CA VAL A 399 14.61 -6.71 -29.99
C VAL A 399 15.60 -7.81 -29.61
N TYR A 400 16.17 -7.74 -28.41
CA TYR A 400 16.90 -8.84 -27.81
C TYR A 400 15.92 -9.78 -27.09
N VAL A 401 15.82 -11.03 -27.55
CA VAL A 401 14.79 -11.97 -27.06
C VAL A 401 15.41 -13.02 -26.14
N ILE A 402 14.86 -13.12 -24.93
CA ILE A 402 15.02 -14.29 -24.04
C ILE A 402 13.67 -15.00 -24.08
N GLY A 403 13.56 -16.10 -24.81
CA GLY A 403 12.28 -16.80 -25.01
C GLY A 403 12.32 -17.85 -26.11
N ARG A 404 11.29 -18.71 -26.15
CA ARG A 404 11.16 -19.78 -27.15
C ARG A 404 10.55 -19.32 -28.48
N GLU A 405 10.54 -20.27 -29.43
CA GLU A 405 10.09 -20.12 -30.81
C GLU A 405 8.72 -19.44 -30.95
N GLY A 406 7.75 -19.76 -30.08
CA GLY A 406 6.42 -19.12 -30.13
C GLY A 406 6.45 -17.60 -30.00
N LEU A 407 7.33 -17.05 -29.16
CA LEU A 407 7.53 -15.61 -29.03
C LEU A 407 8.24 -15.02 -30.26
N ILE A 408 9.28 -15.71 -30.73
CA ILE A 408 10.07 -15.30 -31.90
C ILE A 408 9.19 -15.23 -33.15
N GLN A 409 8.38 -16.26 -33.40
CA GLN A 409 7.48 -16.32 -34.55
C GLN A 409 6.40 -15.25 -34.49
N GLU A 410 5.84 -14.93 -33.32
CA GLU A 410 4.86 -13.85 -33.19
C GLU A 410 5.48 -12.48 -33.45
N LEU A 411 6.72 -12.23 -33.01
CA LEU A 411 7.48 -11.01 -33.34
C LEU A 411 7.75 -10.92 -34.85
N ALA A 412 8.19 -12.01 -35.46
CA ALA A 412 8.44 -12.07 -36.90
C ALA A 412 7.17 -11.84 -37.72
N ALA A 413 6.04 -12.42 -37.29
CA ALA A 413 4.75 -12.30 -37.98
C ALA A 413 4.22 -10.86 -38.06
N VAL A 414 4.62 -10.00 -37.12
CA VAL A 414 4.26 -8.57 -37.13
C VAL A 414 5.37 -7.66 -37.71
N GLY A 415 6.47 -8.25 -38.18
CA GLY A 415 7.59 -7.53 -38.80
C GLY A 415 8.60 -6.93 -37.83
N ILE A 416 8.59 -7.32 -36.54
CA ILE A 416 9.55 -6.86 -35.56
C ILE A 416 10.86 -7.63 -35.74
N LYS A 417 11.97 -6.88 -35.90
CA LYS A 417 13.30 -7.46 -36.04
C LYS A 417 13.84 -7.85 -34.68
N TYR A 418 14.44 -9.02 -34.60
CA TYR A 418 14.98 -9.56 -33.35
C TYR A 418 16.41 -10.07 -33.53
N LEU A 419 17.13 -10.15 -32.40
CA LEU A 419 18.39 -10.88 -32.27
C LEU A 419 18.11 -12.16 -31.49
N GLU A 420 18.43 -13.29 -32.11
CA GLU A 420 18.40 -14.59 -31.46
C GLU A 420 19.74 -14.86 -30.75
N ILE A 421 19.68 -15.58 -29.64
CA ILE A 421 20.83 -16.32 -29.13
C ILE A 421 20.42 -17.79 -29.09
N GLY A 422 20.93 -18.55 -30.06
CA GLY A 422 20.81 -20.00 -30.07
C GLY A 422 21.52 -20.64 -28.87
N SER A 423 21.25 -21.92 -28.63
CA SER A 423 21.91 -22.72 -27.59
C SER A 423 23.45 -22.76 -27.71
N ASP A 424 23.97 -22.49 -28.92
CA ASP A 424 25.34 -22.77 -29.33
C ASP A 424 26.34 -21.62 -29.10
N ASP A 425 25.89 -20.44 -28.66
CA ASP A 425 26.78 -19.31 -28.28
C ASP A 425 27.51 -19.53 -26.93
N MET A 426 27.29 -20.69 -26.28
CA MET A 426 27.87 -21.06 -24.98
C MET A 426 29.23 -21.76 -25.08
N LYS A 427 30.14 -21.29 -25.94
CA LYS A 427 31.51 -21.82 -26.04
C LYS A 427 32.55 -20.77 -25.65
N GLY A 428 33.08 -20.86 -24.42
CA GLY A 428 34.16 -20.01 -23.92
C GLY A 428 34.04 -19.74 -22.42
N THR A 429 35.10 -19.19 -21.80
CA THR A 429 35.02 -18.69 -20.41
C THR A 429 34.26 -17.36 -20.39
N VAL A 430 33.63 -16.97 -19.26
CA VAL A 430 33.01 -15.64 -19.17
C VAL A 430 34.04 -14.53 -19.34
N LYS A 431 35.33 -14.79 -19.07
CA LYS A 431 36.43 -13.87 -19.36
C LYS A 431 36.63 -13.64 -20.87
N ASP A 432 36.50 -14.66 -21.69
CA ASP A 432 36.55 -14.54 -23.16
C ASP A 432 35.33 -13.76 -23.69
N MET A 433 34.16 -14.04 -23.11
CA MET A 433 32.91 -13.33 -23.40
C MET A 433 32.95 -11.85 -22.96
N MET A 434 33.49 -11.55 -21.78
CA MET A 434 33.60 -10.18 -21.25
C MET A 434 34.46 -9.27 -22.12
N ASN A 435 35.41 -9.84 -22.87
CA ASN A 435 36.24 -9.14 -23.84
C ASN A 435 35.61 -9.04 -25.24
N THR A 436 34.53 -9.77 -25.50
CA THR A 436 33.93 -9.96 -26.84
C THR A 436 32.41 -9.78 -26.89
N ILE A 437 31.76 -9.31 -25.82
CA ILE A 437 30.33 -8.95 -25.83
C ILE A 437 30.13 -7.82 -26.86
N ASP A 438 29.80 -8.22 -28.08
CA ASP A 438 29.41 -7.35 -29.17
C ASP A 438 27.94 -7.00 -28.95
N LEU A 439 27.70 -5.84 -28.34
CA LEU A 439 26.37 -5.30 -28.16
C LEU A 439 25.98 -4.60 -29.45
N ASN A 440 24.91 -5.08 -30.08
CA ASN A 440 24.37 -4.40 -31.23
C ASN A 440 23.69 -3.11 -30.78
N ASP A 441 24.25 -1.97 -31.19
CA ASP A 441 23.77 -0.67 -30.74
C ASP A 441 22.32 -0.35 -31.15
N ASN A 442 21.83 -1.02 -32.20
CA ASN A 442 20.47 -0.89 -32.67
C ASN A 442 19.45 -1.66 -31.81
N VAL A 443 19.86 -2.36 -30.76
CA VAL A 443 18.91 -2.97 -29.81
C VAL A 443 18.23 -1.89 -28.97
N GLY A 444 16.90 -1.83 -29.08
CA GLY A 444 16.06 -0.86 -28.37
C GLY A 444 15.11 -1.49 -27.35
N ALA A 445 15.06 -2.82 -27.26
CA ALA A 445 14.22 -3.52 -26.30
C ALA A 445 14.81 -4.88 -25.92
N VAL A 446 14.68 -5.24 -24.66
CA VAL A 446 14.86 -6.60 -24.14
C VAL A 446 13.48 -7.17 -23.86
N VAL A 447 13.17 -8.31 -24.48
CA VAL A 447 11.91 -9.02 -24.32
C VAL A 447 12.15 -10.35 -23.62
N VAL A 448 11.40 -10.61 -22.56
CA VAL A 448 11.56 -11.78 -21.69
C VAL A 448 10.29 -12.64 -21.72
N GLY A 449 10.43 -13.89 -22.14
CA GLY A 449 9.43 -14.96 -22.08
C GLY A 449 10.05 -16.23 -21.48
N PHE A 450 9.30 -17.32 -21.48
CA PHE A 450 9.82 -18.59 -20.96
C PHE A 450 10.96 -19.10 -21.85
N ASP A 451 12.09 -19.48 -21.25
CA ASP A 451 13.28 -19.97 -21.94
C ASP A 451 14.00 -21.03 -21.09
N GLU A 452 13.89 -22.31 -21.45
CA GLU A 452 14.62 -23.40 -20.78
C GLU A 452 16.13 -23.36 -21.04
N TYR A 453 16.60 -22.51 -21.94
CA TYR A 453 18.01 -22.22 -22.18
C TYR A 453 18.44 -20.88 -21.56
N PHE A 454 17.69 -20.38 -20.57
CA PHE A 454 18.11 -19.22 -19.79
C PHE A 454 19.47 -19.48 -19.15
N SER A 455 20.39 -18.52 -19.28
CA SER A 455 21.78 -18.67 -18.90
C SER A 455 22.43 -17.35 -18.48
N PHE A 456 23.54 -17.43 -17.75
CA PHE A 456 24.33 -16.28 -17.34
C PHE A 456 24.73 -15.36 -18.52
N PRO A 457 25.17 -15.87 -19.69
CA PRO A 457 25.39 -15.05 -20.89
C PRO A 457 24.17 -14.26 -21.36
N LYS A 458 23.00 -14.93 -21.43
CA LYS A 458 21.76 -14.29 -21.87
C LYS A 458 21.36 -13.16 -20.92
N LEU A 459 21.47 -13.42 -19.62
CA LEU A 459 21.23 -12.45 -18.56
C LEU A 459 22.22 -11.27 -18.66
N THR A 460 23.51 -11.53 -18.89
CA THR A 460 24.54 -10.48 -19.02
C THR A 460 24.29 -9.53 -20.19
N LYS A 461 23.93 -10.07 -21.37
CA LYS A 461 23.58 -9.25 -22.54
C LYS A 461 22.31 -8.43 -22.29
N ALA A 462 21.27 -9.02 -21.69
CA ALA A 462 20.07 -8.27 -21.28
C ALA A 462 20.40 -7.09 -20.36
N CYS A 463 21.17 -7.35 -19.29
CA CYS A 463 21.57 -6.32 -18.32
C CYS A 463 22.37 -5.20 -18.98
N SER A 464 23.24 -5.55 -19.92
CA SER A 464 24.07 -4.58 -20.64
C SER A 464 23.24 -3.71 -21.61
N TYR A 465 22.30 -4.29 -22.36
CA TYR A 465 21.38 -3.49 -23.19
C TYR A 465 20.51 -2.54 -22.36
N LEU A 466 20.10 -2.97 -21.17
CA LEU A 466 19.23 -2.19 -20.28
C LEU A 466 19.93 -1.05 -19.54
N MET A 467 21.24 -0.90 -19.67
CA MET A 467 21.94 0.31 -19.23
C MET A 467 21.49 1.56 -19.98
N LYS A 468 21.05 1.39 -21.24
CA LYS A 468 20.47 2.45 -22.06
C LYS A 468 19.08 2.81 -21.48
N PRO A 469 18.86 4.03 -20.96
CA PRO A 469 17.59 4.39 -20.34
C PRO A 469 16.39 4.28 -21.28
N ASP A 470 16.62 4.48 -22.58
CA ASP A 470 15.63 4.37 -23.66
C ASP A 470 15.39 2.93 -24.15
N CYS A 471 16.25 1.97 -23.79
CA CYS A 471 16.02 0.57 -24.10
C CYS A 471 14.86 0.04 -23.24
N LEU A 472 13.85 -0.54 -23.86
CA LEU A 472 12.65 -1.03 -23.17
C LEU A 472 12.93 -2.38 -22.49
N LEU A 473 12.38 -2.59 -21.29
CA LEU A 473 12.29 -3.91 -20.67
C LEU A 473 10.85 -4.39 -20.74
N LEU A 474 10.58 -5.43 -21.53
CA LEU A 474 9.25 -5.98 -21.74
C LEU A 474 9.23 -7.46 -21.34
N ALA A 475 8.13 -7.92 -20.74
CA ALA A 475 7.95 -9.32 -20.38
C ALA A 475 6.62 -9.87 -20.90
N THR A 476 6.59 -11.14 -21.29
CA THR A 476 5.34 -11.80 -21.70
C THR A 476 4.43 -12.02 -20.51
N ASN A 477 4.96 -12.41 -19.36
CA ASN A 477 4.22 -12.62 -18.11
C ASN A 477 5.20 -12.62 -16.92
N THR A 478 4.68 -12.69 -15.71
CA THR A 478 5.46 -12.80 -14.47
C THR A 478 5.09 -14.04 -13.67
N ASP A 479 4.64 -15.10 -14.34
CA ASP A 479 4.31 -16.36 -13.67
C ASP A 479 5.59 -16.89 -12.99
N GLU A 480 5.52 -17.21 -11.70
CA GLU A 480 6.70 -17.54 -10.88
C GLU A 480 7.12 -19.01 -11.03
N ARG A 481 6.14 -19.91 -11.13
CA ARG A 481 6.37 -21.35 -11.29
C ARG A 481 5.25 -22.07 -12.05
N TYR A 482 5.58 -23.22 -12.63
CA TYR A 482 4.62 -24.19 -13.16
C TYR A 482 4.65 -25.46 -12.31
N PRO A 483 3.48 -25.97 -11.85
CA PRO A 483 3.44 -27.27 -11.17
C PRO A 483 3.68 -28.41 -12.17
N ALA A 484 4.50 -29.39 -11.80
CA ALA A 484 4.73 -30.62 -12.57
C ALA A 484 4.78 -31.84 -11.64
N GLY A 485 3.60 -32.39 -11.30
CA GLY A 485 3.50 -33.42 -10.27
C GLY A 485 3.78 -32.84 -8.88
N GLU A 486 4.68 -33.45 -8.12
CA GLU A 486 5.16 -32.93 -6.83
C GLU A 486 6.31 -31.91 -6.99
N MET A 487 6.79 -31.69 -8.22
CA MET A 487 7.85 -30.73 -8.51
C MET A 487 7.32 -29.36 -8.94
N ILE A 488 8.20 -28.37 -8.82
CA ILE A 488 8.00 -27.02 -9.35
C ILE A 488 9.03 -26.69 -10.43
N LEU A 489 8.56 -26.11 -11.55
CA LEU A 489 9.42 -25.60 -12.62
C LEU A 489 9.50 -24.08 -12.51
N PRO A 490 10.71 -23.47 -12.47
CA PRO A 490 10.87 -22.03 -12.58
C PRO A 490 10.22 -21.48 -13.85
N ALA A 491 9.40 -20.42 -13.73
CA ALA A 491 8.70 -19.83 -14.87
C ALA A 491 9.28 -18.45 -15.25
N THR A 492 8.61 -17.74 -16.17
CA THR A 492 9.11 -16.48 -16.75
C THR A 492 9.46 -15.43 -15.70
N GLY A 493 8.70 -15.37 -14.60
CA GLY A 493 8.91 -14.47 -13.48
C GLY A 493 10.30 -14.58 -12.86
N CYS A 494 10.90 -15.77 -12.82
CA CYS A 494 12.28 -15.97 -12.32
C CYS A 494 13.29 -15.20 -13.19
N PHE A 495 13.14 -15.25 -14.52
CA PHE A 495 14.03 -14.55 -15.45
C PHE A 495 13.83 -13.05 -15.38
N VAL A 496 12.56 -12.61 -15.32
CA VAL A 496 12.20 -11.19 -15.19
C VAL A 496 12.80 -10.63 -13.91
N ARG A 497 12.66 -11.32 -12.77
CA ARG A 497 13.17 -10.84 -11.49
C ARG A 497 14.69 -10.72 -11.47
N ALA A 498 15.40 -11.67 -12.09
CA ALA A 498 16.85 -11.59 -12.23
C ALA A 498 17.27 -10.36 -13.05
N ILE A 499 16.58 -10.08 -14.15
CA ILE A 499 16.85 -8.93 -15.02
C ILE A 499 16.49 -7.60 -14.34
N GLU A 500 15.35 -7.53 -13.64
CA GLU A 500 14.92 -6.34 -12.88
C GLU A 500 15.90 -6.01 -11.75
N ALA A 501 16.43 -7.03 -11.06
CA ALA A 501 17.43 -6.86 -10.03
C ALA A 501 18.67 -6.15 -10.58
N CYS A 502 19.11 -6.51 -11.79
CA CYS A 502 20.23 -5.86 -12.46
C CYS A 502 19.89 -4.48 -13.04
N ALA A 503 18.71 -4.35 -13.66
CA ALA A 503 18.30 -3.14 -14.37
C ALA A 503 17.86 -2.02 -13.41
N GLU A 504 17.54 -2.35 -12.15
CA GLU A 504 16.98 -1.45 -11.15
C GLU A 504 15.71 -0.72 -11.63
N ARG A 505 14.97 -1.35 -12.55
CA ARG A 505 13.69 -0.89 -13.09
C ARG A 505 12.77 -2.07 -13.41
N PRO A 506 11.45 -1.90 -13.23
CA PRO A 506 10.49 -2.98 -13.48
C PRO A 506 10.29 -3.20 -15.00
N ALA A 507 9.99 -4.44 -15.36
CA ALA A 507 9.56 -4.79 -16.71
C ALA A 507 8.12 -4.32 -16.97
N LYS A 508 7.84 -3.89 -18.21
CA LYS A 508 6.46 -3.72 -18.65
C LYS A 508 5.92 -5.06 -19.13
N VAL A 509 4.92 -5.58 -18.41
CA VAL A 509 4.37 -6.92 -18.63
C VAL A 509 3.17 -6.86 -19.57
N MET A 510 3.17 -7.70 -20.60
CA MET A 510 2.15 -7.71 -21.66
C MET A 510 1.09 -8.82 -21.50
N GLY A 511 1.28 -9.74 -20.56
CA GLY A 511 0.33 -10.79 -20.21
C GLY A 511 -0.55 -10.43 -19.01
N LYS A 512 -1.38 -11.39 -18.62
CA LYS A 512 -2.19 -11.30 -17.39
C LYS A 512 -1.25 -11.09 -16.18
N PRO A 513 -1.54 -10.15 -15.27
CA PRO A 513 -2.83 -9.48 -15.05
C PRO A 513 -3.03 -8.10 -15.74
N ASN A 514 -2.20 -7.71 -16.71
CA ASN A 514 -2.17 -6.34 -17.23
C ASN A 514 -3.20 -6.08 -18.34
N LYS A 515 -3.82 -4.90 -18.35
CA LYS A 515 -4.84 -4.51 -19.33
C LYS A 515 -4.31 -4.45 -20.77
N GLU A 516 -3.01 -4.19 -20.92
CA GLU A 516 -2.29 -4.18 -22.19
C GLU A 516 -2.50 -5.49 -22.96
N PHE A 517 -2.72 -6.60 -22.26
CA PHE A 517 -2.92 -7.93 -22.84
C PHE A 517 -4.12 -8.01 -23.80
N CYS A 518 -5.17 -7.21 -23.59
CA CYS A 518 -6.34 -7.16 -24.48
C CYS A 518 -6.57 -5.77 -25.11
N ALA A 519 -5.58 -4.89 -25.07
CA ALA A 519 -5.71 -3.50 -25.53
C ALA A 519 -6.19 -3.40 -26.99
N ALA A 520 -5.72 -4.28 -27.88
CA ALA A 520 -6.14 -4.30 -29.27
C ALA A 520 -7.64 -4.64 -29.43
N LEU A 521 -8.16 -5.58 -28.63
CA LEU A 521 -9.57 -5.96 -28.66
C LEU A 521 -10.47 -4.83 -28.13
N LEU A 522 -10.01 -4.14 -27.08
CA LEU A 522 -10.70 -2.96 -26.53
C LEU A 522 -10.71 -1.80 -27.54
N LYS A 523 -9.55 -1.50 -28.14
CA LYS A 523 -9.39 -0.41 -29.12
C LYS A 523 -10.25 -0.62 -30.36
N ASN A 524 -10.36 -1.87 -30.83
CA ASN A 524 -11.14 -2.23 -32.02
C ASN A 524 -12.64 -2.44 -31.72
N GLY A 525 -13.09 -2.22 -30.46
CA GLY A 525 -14.48 -2.42 -30.05
C GLY A 525 -14.95 -3.87 -30.14
N LEU A 526 -14.01 -4.83 -30.19
CA LEU A 526 -14.34 -6.25 -30.21
C LEU A 526 -14.84 -6.73 -28.86
N ILE A 527 -14.34 -6.14 -27.77
CA ILE A 527 -14.80 -6.35 -26.41
C ILE A 527 -15.08 -5.00 -25.73
N LYS A 528 -15.98 -4.99 -24.75
CA LYS A 528 -16.30 -3.82 -23.91
C LYS A 528 -16.18 -4.21 -22.45
N PRO A 529 -15.55 -3.40 -21.57
CA PRO A 529 -15.37 -3.75 -20.17
C PRO A 529 -16.64 -4.24 -19.48
N GLN A 530 -17.71 -3.46 -19.61
CA GLN A 530 -18.98 -3.65 -18.89
C GLN A 530 -19.80 -4.85 -19.37
N THR A 531 -19.42 -5.51 -20.47
CA THR A 531 -20.17 -6.64 -21.04
C THR A 531 -19.25 -7.82 -21.38
N THR A 532 -18.06 -7.86 -20.79
CA THR A 532 -17.07 -8.93 -21.00
C THR A 532 -16.85 -9.68 -19.70
N LEU A 533 -16.79 -11.01 -19.79
CA LEU A 533 -16.51 -11.92 -18.67
C LEU A 533 -15.13 -12.56 -18.84
N MET A 534 -14.27 -12.48 -17.83
CA MET A 534 -13.02 -13.22 -17.73
C MET A 534 -13.22 -14.48 -16.88
N VAL A 535 -12.85 -15.65 -17.40
CA VAL A 535 -12.91 -16.95 -16.71
C VAL A 535 -11.50 -17.45 -16.45
N GLY A 536 -11.14 -17.74 -15.19
CA GLY A 536 -9.76 -18.04 -14.79
C GLY A 536 -9.63 -19.03 -13.63
N ASP A 537 -8.51 -19.74 -13.52
CA ASP A 537 -8.16 -20.66 -12.43
C ASP A 537 -7.10 -20.08 -11.47
N ARG A 538 -6.53 -18.92 -11.79
CA ARG A 538 -5.54 -18.22 -10.97
C ARG A 538 -6.01 -16.84 -10.53
N GLY A 539 -5.98 -16.56 -9.22
CA GLY A 539 -6.46 -15.29 -8.69
C GLY A 539 -5.54 -14.10 -9.01
N ASN A 540 -4.23 -14.29 -8.84
CA ASN A 540 -3.21 -13.25 -9.04
C ASN A 540 -2.95 -12.90 -10.52
N THR A 541 -3.34 -13.77 -11.46
CA THR A 541 -3.26 -13.49 -12.91
C THR A 541 -4.63 -13.21 -13.51
N ASP A 542 -5.58 -14.13 -13.41
CA ASP A 542 -6.76 -14.14 -14.28
C ASP A 542 -7.89 -13.30 -13.73
N VAL A 543 -8.16 -13.46 -12.43
CA VAL A 543 -9.18 -12.66 -11.74
C VAL A 543 -8.69 -11.22 -11.65
N LEU A 544 -7.42 -11.01 -11.30
CA LEU A 544 -6.80 -9.69 -11.30
C LEU A 544 -6.77 -9.05 -12.70
N PHE A 545 -6.56 -9.84 -13.76
CA PHE A 545 -6.69 -9.36 -15.15
C PHE A 545 -8.09 -8.84 -15.46
N GLY A 546 -9.12 -9.63 -15.15
CA GLY A 546 -10.50 -9.22 -15.38
C GLY A 546 -10.86 -7.96 -14.59
N TYR A 547 -10.43 -7.88 -13.33
CA TYR A 547 -10.58 -6.68 -12.50
C TYR A 547 -9.91 -5.45 -13.12
N ASN A 548 -8.64 -5.57 -13.52
CA ASN A 548 -7.86 -4.47 -14.10
C ASN A 548 -8.45 -3.96 -15.43
N CYS A 549 -9.16 -4.81 -16.15
CA CYS A 549 -9.85 -4.45 -17.39
C CYS A 549 -11.28 -3.96 -17.18
N GLY A 550 -11.82 -4.00 -15.95
CA GLY A 550 -13.22 -3.69 -15.64
C GLY A 550 -14.21 -4.73 -16.18
N PHE A 551 -13.76 -5.97 -16.37
CA PHE A 551 -14.59 -7.11 -16.77
C PHE A 551 -15.33 -7.71 -15.58
N TYR A 552 -16.40 -8.45 -15.85
CA TYR A 552 -16.86 -9.45 -14.91
C TYR A 552 -15.80 -10.55 -14.78
N THR A 553 -15.68 -11.17 -13.61
CA THR A 553 -14.75 -12.28 -13.37
C THR A 553 -15.47 -13.52 -12.87
N LEU A 554 -15.10 -14.69 -13.40
CA LEU A 554 -15.57 -15.99 -12.96
C LEU A 554 -14.36 -16.88 -12.66
N PHE A 555 -14.15 -17.22 -11.40
CA PHE A 555 -13.10 -18.14 -11.01
C PHE A 555 -13.57 -19.60 -11.11
N VAL A 556 -12.70 -20.48 -11.59
CA VAL A 556 -12.95 -21.93 -11.64
C VAL A 556 -11.90 -22.69 -10.83
N GLY A 557 -12.33 -23.65 -10.02
CA GLY A 557 -11.46 -24.42 -9.13
C GLY A 557 -10.79 -25.63 -9.79
N SER A 558 -10.70 -25.67 -11.11
CA SER A 558 -10.16 -26.81 -11.88
C SER A 558 -8.65 -26.77 -12.13
N GLY A 559 -7.99 -25.68 -11.74
CA GLY A 559 -6.57 -25.44 -12.04
C GLY A 559 -5.70 -25.17 -10.81
N THR A 560 -4.82 -24.18 -10.91
CA THR A 560 -3.67 -23.98 -10.01
C THR A 560 -4.06 -23.50 -8.63
N ASN A 561 -5.03 -22.58 -8.52
CA ASN A 561 -5.56 -22.19 -7.22
C ASN A 561 -6.85 -22.98 -6.95
N SER A 562 -6.95 -23.52 -5.75
CA SER A 562 -8.20 -24.05 -5.26
C SER A 562 -9.10 -22.92 -4.77
N LEU A 563 -10.40 -23.22 -4.61
CA LEU A 563 -11.31 -22.30 -3.91
C LEU A 563 -10.81 -22.01 -2.48
N GLN A 564 -10.13 -22.97 -1.83
CA GLN A 564 -9.52 -22.79 -0.52
C GLN A 564 -8.28 -21.87 -0.54
N ASP A 565 -7.54 -21.79 -1.65
CA ASP A 565 -6.40 -20.86 -1.77
C ASP A 565 -6.89 -19.42 -1.95
N ILE A 566 -7.97 -19.22 -2.71
CA ILE A 566 -8.67 -17.93 -2.73
C ILE A 566 -9.22 -17.56 -1.36
N GLU A 567 -9.75 -18.55 -0.63
CA GLU A 567 -10.23 -18.39 0.74
C GLU A 567 -9.05 -17.95 1.64
N LYS A 568 -7.93 -18.70 1.69
CA LYS A 568 -6.68 -18.31 2.39
C LYS A 568 -6.17 -16.92 2.01
N TRP A 569 -6.25 -16.51 0.75
CA TRP A 569 -5.86 -15.16 0.31
C TRP A 569 -6.81 -14.07 0.80
N ARG A 570 -8.12 -14.36 0.89
CA ARG A 570 -9.12 -13.49 1.54
C ARG A 570 -8.93 -13.38 3.05
N HIS A 571 -8.06 -14.19 3.63
CA HIS A 571 -7.83 -14.34 5.07
C HIS A 571 -6.43 -13.94 5.54
N SER A 572 -5.52 -13.73 4.60
CA SER A 572 -4.12 -13.43 4.87
C SER A 572 -3.96 -12.02 5.43
N THR A 573 -3.14 -11.87 6.48
CA THR A 573 -2.72 -10.58 7.06
C THR A 573 -1.54 -9.95 6.31
N ASP A 574 -0.96 -10.66 5.34
CA ASP A 574 0.08 -10.16 4.44
C ASP A 574 -0.51 -9.15 3.44
N GLN A 575 -0.11 -7.89 3.57
CA GLN A 575 -0.60 -6.79 2.73
C GLN A 575 -0.27 -6.95 1.23
N GLU A 576 0.77 -7.71 0.83
CA GLU A 576 1.08 -7.97 -0.58
C GLU A 576 0.19 -9.07 -1.17
N LEU A 577 -0.08 -10.15 -0.42
CA LEU A 577 -1.07 -11.15 -0.82
C LEU A 577 -2.51 -10.57 -0.83
N HIS A 578 -2.80 -9.66 0.10
CA HIS A 578 -4.06 -8.93 0.16
C HIS A 578 -4.20 -7.87 -0.96
N LYS A 579 -3.09 -7.29 -1.44
CA LYS A 579 -3.06 -6.42 -2.63
C LYS A 579 -3.39 -7.17 -3.92
N GLN A 580 -3.02 -8.46 -4.01
CA GLN A 580 -3.38 -9.32 -5.15
C GLN A 580 -4.89 -9.66 -5.20
N THR A 581 -5.64 -9.37 -4.13
CA THR A 581 -7.10 -9.47 -4.06
C THR A 581 -7.71 -8.17 -3.49
N ILE A 582 -7.68 -7.05 -4.23
CA ILE A 582 -8.54 -5.82 -4.07
C ILE A 582 -8.86 -5.45 -2.58
N ARG A 583 -8.35 -4.44 -1.85
CA ARG A 583 -7.89 -3.05 -2.11
C ARG A 583 -7.36 -2.45 -0.76
N ARG A 584 -6.50 -1.41 -0.84
CA ARG A 584 -6.23 -0.28 0.11
C ARG A 584 -5.90 -0.54 1.62
N PHE A 585 -4.62 -0.34 1.94
CA PHE A 585 -3.97 0.35 3.08
C PHE A 585 -4.78 0.76 4.33
N PHE A 586 -4.30 0.32 5.52
CA PHE A 586 -3.81 1.19 6.61
C PHE A 586 -2.81 0.43 7.51
N SER A 587 -1.63 1.01 7.76
CA SER A 587 -0.58 0.46 8.62
C SER A 587 -0.63 1.07 10.03
N LYS A 588 -0.70 0.22 11.06
CA LYS A 588 -0.41 0.54 12.46
C LYS A 588 1.10 0.81 12.61
N ASN A 589 1.48 1.93 13.23
CA ASN A 589 2.64 2.06 14.14
C ASN A 589 2.89 3.56 14.45
N LEU A 590 2.18 4.11 15.44
CA LEU A 590 2.45 5.47 15.95
C LEU A 590 2.73 5.54 17.47
N GLN A 591 2.81 4.39 18.17
CA GLN A 591 2.93 4.40 19.63
C GLN A 591 4.36 4.28 20.19
N LYS A 592 5.39 4.13 19.36
CA LYS A 592 6.77 3.94 19.84
C LYS A 592 7.65 5.19 19.88
N TYR A 593 7.14 6.36 19.47
CA TYR A 593 7.96 7.57 19.27
C TYR A 593 7.86 8.65 20.35
N LYS A 594 6.98 8.52 21.35
CA LYS A 594 6.80 9.56 22.38
C LYS A 594 7.92 9.67 23.43
N GLN A 595 8.91 8.76 23.47
CA GLN A 595 9.92 8.74 24.56
C GLN A 595 11.24 9.48 24.28
N SER A 596 11.57 9.84 23.03
CA SER A 596 12.94 10.34 22.71
C SER A 596 13.10 11.86 22.66
N CYS A 597 12.04 12.67 22.79
CA CYS A 597 12.13 14.13 22.63
C CYS A 597 12.75 14.87 23.83
N THR A 598 13.03 14.19 24.95
CA THR A 598 13.41 14.84 26.21
C THR A 598 14.91 15.16 26.35
N GLN A 599 15.78 14.75 25.41
CA GLN A 599 17.23 14.92 25.57
C GLN A 599 17.84 16.20 24.95
N LEU A 600 17.11 16.95 24.12
CA LEU A 600 17.63 18.18 23.48
C LEU A 600 17.81 19.38 24.42
N LEU A 601 17.30 19.31 25.66
CA LEU A 601 17.38 20.40 26.64
C LEU A 601 18.68 20.41 27.47
N LYS A 602 19.71 19.62 27.10
CA LYS A 602 20.94 19.44 27.90
C LYS A 602 22.26 19.81 27.21
N LEU A 603 22.23 20.33 25.98
CA LEU A 603 23.45 20.73 25.26
C LEU A 603 24.10 21.96 25.92
N ASP A 604 25.42 21.95 26.05
CA ASP A 604 26.16 23.12 26.50
C ASP A 604 26.38 24.16 25.38
N LYS A 605 26.82 25.36 25.74
CA LYS A 605 27.00 26.48 24.79
C LYS A 605 28.09 26.23 23.75
N LYS A 606 29.05 25.32 24.01
CA LYS A 606 30.13 24.99 23.08
C LYS A 606 29.65 23.95 22.07
N GLU A 607 28.94 22.92 22.53
CA GLU A 607 28.34 21.90 21.66
C GLU A 607 27.31 22.51 20.69
N ALA A 608 26.46 23.42 21.17
CA ALA A 608 25.51 24.13 20.30
C ALA A 608 26.22 25.01 19.25
N ARG A 609 27.40 25.55 19.57
CA ARG A 609 28.18 26.41 18.67
C ARG A 609 28.89 25.60 17.59
N ASP A 610 29.48 24.48 17.96
CA ASP A 610 30.17 23.58 17.03
C ASP A 610 29.19 22.96 16.02
N ILE A 611 27.97 22.62 16.47
CA ILE A 611 26.88 22.18 15.58
C ILE A 611 26.48 23.30 14.62
N ILE A 612 26.29 24.53 15.10
CA ILE A 612 25.90 25.67 14.27
C ILE A 612 26.96 26.02 13.22
N ASP A 613 28.24 25.98 13.58
CA ASP A 613 29.32 26.40 12.70
C ASP A 613 29.58 25.39 11.56
N THR A 614 29.11 24.14 11.67
CA THR A 614 29.19 23.09 10.62
C THR A 614 28.04 23.10 9.62
N MET A 615 26.90 23.71 9.93
CA MET A 615 25.75 23.76 9.01
C MET A 615 26.00 24.79 7.89
N GLU A 616 25.80 24.47 6.61
CA GLU A 616 25.77 25.49 5.54
C GLU A 616 24.39 26.16 5.46
N THR A 617 23.35 25.34 5.59
CA THR A 617 21.94 25.74 5.51
C THR A 617 21.23 25.41 6.81
N ILE A 618 20.39 26.34 7.29
CA ILE A 618 19.63 26.21 8.53
C ILE A 618 18.15 26.39 8.19
N LEU A 619 17.36 25.33 8.36
CA LEU A 619 15.91 25.39 8.25
C LEU A 619 15.32 25.65 9.64
N CYS A 620 14.78 26.84 9.85
CA CYS A 620 14.12 27.22 11.08
C CYS A 620 12.63 26.91 11.00
N ASP A 621 12.15 26.04 11.88
CA ASP A 621 10.71 25.85 12.04
C ASP A 621 10.06 27.12 12.62
N ALA A 622 8.97 27.59 12.01
CA ALA A 622 8.18 28.73 12.48
C ALA A 622 6.74 28.35 12.87
N ASP A 623 6.46 27.08 13.19
CA ASP A 623 5.13 26.66 13.61
C ASP A 623 4.64 27.42 14.86
N GLY A 624 3.58 28.22 14.63
CA GLY A 624 2.79 28.88 15.66
C GLY A 624 2.16 30.15 15.12
N GLU A 625 0.92 30.12 14.61
CA GLU A 625 0.32 31.34 14.06
C GLU A 625 -1.21 31.50 14.20
N GLU A 626 -1.59 32.35 15.17
CA GLU A 626 -2.51 33.50 15.12
C GLU A 626 -2.57 34.15 16.52
N LEU A 627 -1.65 35.09 16.78
CA LEU A 627 -1.64 36.20 17.79
C LEU A 627 -1.77 35.92 19.31
N PRO A 628 -1.12 36.77 20.14
CA PRO A 628 0.32 36.89 20.46
C PRO A 628 0.61 36.24 21.85
N VAL A 629 1.85 35.94 22.26
CA VAL A 629 2.63 36.80 23.17
C VAL A 629 4.11 36.41 23.02
N SER A 630 4.93 37.33 22.50
CA SER A 630 6.39 37.25 22.37
C SER A 630 6.95 36.22 21.35
N VAL A 631 7.58 36.73 20.30
CA VAL A 631 8.78 36.07 19.77
C VAL A 631 9.79 36.07 20.89
N HIS A 632 10.37 34.91 21.21
CA HIS A 632 11.39 34.85 22.24
C HIS A 632 12.49 35.87 21.88
N PRO A 633 12.88 36.79 22.79
CA PRO A 633 13.67 37.97 22.44
C PRO A 633 15.05 37.66 21.85
N HIS A 634 15.50 36.41 21.99
CA HIS A 634 16.76 35.93 21.40
C HIS A 634 16.61 35.30 20.01
N SER A 635 15.42 34.91 19.56
CA SER A 635 15.23 34.22 18.27
C SER A 635 15.66 35.05 17.06
N PRO A 636 15.28 36.34 16.92
CA PRO A 636 15.74 37.17 15.80
C PRO A 636 17.25 37.41 15.86
N ARG A 637 17.79 37.63 17.08
CA ARG A 637 19.22 37.82 17.30
C ARG A 637 20.04 36.58 16.90
N ILE A 638 19.57 35.39 17.26
CA ILE A 638 20.22 34.13 16.90
C ILE A 638 20.14 33.94 15.38
N PHE A 639 18.96 34.09 14.78
CA PHE A 639 18.76 33.96 13.34
C PHE A 639 19.67 34.90 12.52
N ASN A 640 19.75 36.18 12.92
CA ASN A 640 20.59 37.16 12.22
C ASN A 640 22.09 36.87 12.41
N CYS A 641 22.51 36.49 13.62
CA CYS A 641 23.89 36.09 13.89
C CYS A 641 24.31 34.89 13.02
N LEU A 642 23.41 33.94 12.80
CA LEU A 642 23.65 32.80 11.90
C LEU A 642 23.86 33.28 10.46
N ARG A 643 23.01 34.18 9.96
CA ARG A 643 23.18 34.75 8.62
C ARG A 643 24.44 35.58 8.47
N GLU A 644 24.77 36.42 9.44
CA GLU A 644 26.00 37.23 9.46
C GLU A 644 27.27 36.34 9.45
N ARG A 645 27.16 35.10 9.92
CA ARG A 645 28.21 34.06 9.82
C ARG A 645 28.21 33.29 8.50
N GLY A 646 27.48 33.75 7.49
CA GLY A 646 27.45 33.15 6.16
C GLY A 646 26.54 31.92 6.01
N LYS A 647 25.65 31.68 6.98
CA LYS A 647 24.70 30.54 6.94
C LYS A 647 23.48 30.89 6.09
N LYS A 648 23.02 29.96 5.23
CA LYS A 648 21.77 30.08 4.48
C LYS A 648 20.60 29.73 5.40
N CYS A 649 19.90 30.73 5.94
CA CYS A 649 18.80 30.49 6.88
C CYS A 649 17.44 30.60 6.17
N TYR A 650 16.63 29.54 6.27
CA TYR A 650 15.25 29.48 5.79
C TYR A 650 14.27 29.42 6.96
N ILE A 651 13.06 29.91 6.76
CA ILE A 651 11.93 29.71 7.67
C ILE A 651 10.96 28.74 7.02
N CYS A 652 10.69 27.60 7.66
CA CYS A 652 9.74 26.58 7.21
C CYS A 652 8.53 26.55 8.15
N THR A 653 7.30 26.61 7.63
CA THR A 653 6.09 26.50 8.46
C THR A 653 4.99 25.68 7.80
N ASN A 654 4.30 24.88 8.64
CA ASN A 654 3.06 24.21 8.27
C ASN A 654 1.86 25.15 8.24
N ASN A 655 2.04 26.40 8.67
CA ASN A 655 0.98 27.37 8.66
C ASN A 655 0.53 27.70 7.24
N SER A 656 -0.69 27.29 6.91
CA SER A 656 -1.37 27.63 5.66
C SER A 656 -2.30 28.83 5.78
N THR A 657 -2.42 29.45 6.96
CA THR A 657 -3.29 30.62 7.16
C THR A 657 -2.73 31.91 6.59
N ARG A 658 -1.42 31.97 6.36
CA ARG A 658 -0.71 33.15 5.84
C ARG A 658 0.07 32.83 4.58
N SER A 659 0.13 33.79 3.66
CA SER A 659 1.07 33.76 2.53
C SER A 659 2.51 33.94 3.01
N ARG A 660 3.44 33.55 2.14
CA ARG A 660 4.87 33.75 2.29
C ARG A 660 5.22 35.22 2.55
N ASP A 661 4.54 36.16 1.88
CA ASP A 661 4.71 37.60 2.08
C ASP A 661 4.24 38.07 3.47
N ALA A 662 3.12 37.53 3.96
CA ALA A 662 2.63 37.84 5.30
C ALA A 662 3.57 37.33 6.40
N ILE A 663 4.15 36.13 6.23
CA ILE A 663 5.19 35.60 7.12
C ILE A 663 6.46 36.48 7.05
N PHE A 664 6.87 36.89 5.86
CA PHE A 664 8.02 37.78 5.64
C PHE A 664 7.88 39.11 6.38
N LYS A 665 6.74 39.80 6.22
CA LYS A 665 6.45 41.07 6.91
C LYS A 665 6.47 40.90 8.42
N LYS A 666 5.88 39.83 8.93
CA LYS A 666 5.82 39.53 10.36
C LYS A 666 7.21 39.22 10.92
N ALA A 667 7.99 38.37 10.26
CA ALA A 667 9.37 38.08 10.63
C ALA A 667 10.23 39.36 10.67
N SER A 668 10.08 40.23 9.65
CA SER A 668 10.77 41.52 9.58
C SER A 668 10.40 42.44 10.73
N GLN A 669 9.11 42.52 11.11
CA GLN A 669 8.64 43.30 12.25
C GLN A 669 9.24 42.84 13.58
N TYR A 670 9.49 41.53 13.74
CA TYR A 670 10.17 40.98 14.91
C TYR A 670 11.70 41.05 14.83
N GLY A 671 12.26 41.68 13.79
CA GLY A 671 13.70 41.90 13.66
C GLY A 671 14.47 40.76 13.01
N PHE A 672 13.82 39.80 12.34
CA PHE A 672 14.51 38.81 11.51
C PHE A 672 14.97 39.44 10.20
N GLN A 673 16.28 39.45 9.95
CA GLN A 673 16.87 39.79 8.66
C GLN A 673 16.75 38.57 7.75
N ILE A 674 15.61 38.38 7.08
CA ILE A 674 15.38 37.28 6.14
C ILE A 674 14.93 37.85 4.80
N ASN A 675 15.14 37.11 3.70
CA ASN A 675 14.57 37.47 2.41
C ASN A 675 13.34 36.59 2.13
N ILE A 676 12.40 37.08 1.31
CA ILE A 676 11.13 36.39 1.06
C ILE A 676 11.31 35.02 0.39
N GLU A 677 12.34 34.86 -0.45
CA GLU A 677 12.70 33.59 -1.10
C GLU A 677 13.14 32.50 -0.11
N ASN A 678 13.56 32.89 1.09
CA ASN A 678 14.00 31.97 2.13
C ASN A 678 12.86 31.57 3.08
N ILE A 679 11.60 31.84 2.73
CA ILE A 679 10.43 31.46 3.52
C ILE A 679 9.63 30.40 2.76
N LEU A 680 9.49 29.23 3.37
CA LEU A 680 8.79 28.07 2.84
C LEU A 680 7.55 27.79 3.68
N THR A 681 6.38 28.06 3.12
CA THR A 681 5.09 27.74 3.76
C THR A 681 4.44 26.55 3.07
N SER A 682 3.65 25.77 3.81
CA SER A 682 2.86 24.68 3.23
C SER A 682 1.90 25.17 2.12
N ALA A 683 1.39 26.40 2.24
CA ALA A 683 0.59 27.06 1.21
C ALA A 683 1.41 27.38 -0.05
N HIS A 684 2.62 27.91 0.11
CA HIS A 684 3.53 28.22 -0.99
C HIS A 684 3.92 26.95 -1.77
N THR A 685 4.30 25.90 -1.05
CA THR A 685 4.66 24.60 -1.65
C THR A 685 3.47 23.97 -2.37
N LEU A 686 2.26 24.08 -1.82
CA LEU A 686 1.04 23.61 -2.47
C LEU A 686 0.81 24.30 -3.81
N ALA A 687 0.90 25.63 -3.85
CA ALA A 687 0.72 26.40 -5.08
C ALA A 687 1.75 25.99 -6.15
N HIS A 688 3.03 25.88 -5.77
CA HIS A 688 4.09 25.45 -6.67
C HIS A 688 3.95 23.98 -7.11
N TYR A 689 3.50 23.09 -6.23
CA TYR A 689 3.22 21.70 -6.56
C TYR A 689 2.14 21.59 -7.65
N LEU A 690 1.04 22.35 -7.50
CA LEU A 690 -0.01 22.38 -8.51
C LEU A 690 0.45 23.05 -9.82
N LYS A 691 1.29 24.09 -9.74
CA LYS A 691 1.91 24.72 -10.90
C LYS A 691 2.81 23.75 -11.68
N ASP A 692 3.64 22.97 -10.97
CA ASP A 692 4.53 21.95 -11.53
C ASP A 692 3.76 20.85 -12.26
N LEU A 693 2.59 20.47 -11.73
CA LEU A 693 1.68 19.54 -12.37
C LEU A 693 0.99 20.11 -13.61
N LYS A 694 1.22 21.38 -13.94
CA LYS A 694 0.49 22.14 -14.97
C LYS A 694 -1.01 22.00 -14.75
N PHE A 695 -1.44 22.24 -13.51
CA PHE A 695 -2.83 22.06 -13.11
C PHE A 695 -3.67 23.27 -13.56
N PHE A 696 -4.66 23.04 -14.43
CA PHE A 696 -5.47 24.09 -15.06
C PHE A 696 -6.93 24.15 -14.56
N LYS A 697 -7.28 23.33 -13.56
CA LYS A 697 -8.64 23.23 -13.02
C LYS A 697 -8.83 24.13 -11.80
N THR A 698 -10.07 24.31 -11.34
CA THR A 698 -10.36 25.07 -10.11
C THR A 698 -9.96 24.26 -8.87
N VAL A 699 -9.35 24.92 -7.89
CA VAL A 699 -9.05 24.36 -6.56
C VAL A 699 -10.15 24.76 -5.57
N TYR A 700 -10.80 23.78 -4.95
CA TYR A 700 -11.72 24.03 -3.83
C TYR A 700 -10.94 24.09 -2.51
N ILE A 701 -11.00 25.22 -1.83
CA ILE A 701 -10.24 25.48 -0.60
C ILE A 701 -11.14 25.32 0.63
N ILE A 702 -10.78 24.41 1.53
CA ILE A 702 -11.17 24.47 2.95
C ILE A 702 -9.97 24.98 3.71
N GLY A 703 -9.98 26.26 4.08
CA GLY A 703 -8.82 26.93 4.64
C GLY A 703 -8.95 28.45 4.67
N LYS A 704 -7.94 29.08 5.26
CA LYS A 704 -7.77 30.55 5.36
C LYS A 704 -7.15 31.16 4.10
N GLU A 705 -7.10 32.49 4.09
CA GLU A 705 -6.66 33.32 2.95
C GLU A 705 -5.23 33.05 2.47
N GLY A 706 -4.33 32.54 3.33
CA GLY A 706 -2.96 32.23 2.94
C GLY A 706 -2.85 31.24 1.76
N ILE A 707 -3.73 30.23 1.70
CA ILE A 707 -3.79 29.30 0.57
C ILE A 707 -4.24 30.02 -0.71
N ALA A 708 -5.29 30.84 -0.61
CA ALA A 708 -5.81 31.61 -1.74
C ALA A 708 -4.75 32.55 -2.32
N GLN A 709 -4.09 33.33 -1.45
CA GLN A 709 -3.04 34.27 -1.85
C GLN A 709 -1.87 33.60 -2.60
N GLU A 710 -1.45 32.41 -2.17
CA GLU A 710 -0.36 31.67 -2.85
C GLU A 710 -0.82 31.07 -4.18
N LEU A 711 -2.09 30.64 -4.30
CA LEU A 711 -2.65 30.15 -5.57
C LEU A 711 -2.84 31.29 -6.58
N ASP A 712 -3.32 32.46 -6.14
CA ASP A 712 -3.39 33.68 -6.94
C ASP A 712 -1.99 34.07 -7.46
N ALA A 713 -0.95 33.94 -6.63
CA ALA A 713 0.43 34.27 -7.01
C ALA A 713 1.03 33.37 -8.11
N VAL A 714 0.42 32.22 -8.39
CA VAL A 714 0.83 31.29 -9.46
C VAL A 714 -0.23 31.11 -10.54
N ASP A 715 -1.21 32.02 -10.60
CA ASP A 715 -2.30 32.05 -11.59
C ASP A 715 -3.18 30.78 -11.58
N ILE A 716 -3.38 30.16 -10.42
CA ILE A 716 -4.25 28.98 -10.28
C ILE A 716 -5.63 29.42 -9.77
N LYS A 717 -6.67 29.10 -10.55
CA LYS A 717 -8.07 29.39 -10.20
C LYS A 717 -8.49 28.62 -8.94
N HIS A 718 -9.15 29.30 -8.01
CA HIS A 718 -9.63 28.69 -6.78
C HIS A 718 -10.97 29.26 -6.30
N THR A 719 -11.63 28.56 -5.38
CA THR A 719 -12.85 29.05 -4.72
C THR A 719 -12.53 30.08 -3.64
N LYS A 720 -13.51 30.92 -3.28
CA LYS A 720 -13.36 31.88 -2.18
C LYS A 720 -13.20 31.15 -0.83
N THR A 721 -12.35 31.68 0.02
CA THR A 721 -12.26 31.31 1.44
C THR A 721 -13.31 32.06 2.26
N GLY A 722 -13.48 31.70 3.53
CA GLY A 722 -14.46 32.32 4.44
C GLY A 722 -15.68 31.45 4.72
N PRO A 723 -16.69 31.95 5.44
CA PRO A 723 -17.76 31.13 5.96
C PRO A 723 -18.76 30.70 4.88
N ASP A 724 -19.14 29.43 4.91
CA ASP A 724 -20.26 28.87 4.13
C ASP A 724 -21.39 28.54 5.12
N ILE A 725 -22.27 29.53 5.31
CA ILE A 725 -23.29 29.52 6.37
C ILE A 725 -24.61 28.98 5.80
N LEU A 726 -25.17 27.99 6.48
CA LEU A 726 -26.49 27.47 6.21
C LEU A 726 -27.55 28.46 6.74
N ASN A 727 -28.05 29.35 5.88
CA ASN A 727 -29.06 30.38 6.21
C ASN A 727 -30.50 29.99 5.85
N CYS A 728 -30.70 28.80 5.30
CA CYS A 728 -31.99 28.22 4.91
C CYS A 728 -32.04 26.76 5.39
N SER A 729 -33.14 26.05 5.15
CA SER A 729 -33.16 24.62 5.45
C SER A 729 -32.10 23.87 4.63
N LEU A 730 -31.59 22.75 5.15
CA LEU A 730 -30.63 21.91 4.42
C LEU A 730 -31.18 21.46 3.05
N LYS A 731 -32.50 21.21 2.97
CA LYS A 731 -33.17 20.85 1.71
C LYS A 731 -33.10 21.99 0.70
N GLU A 732 -33.52 23.20 1.08
CA GLU A 732 -33.45 24.39 0.22
C GLU A 732 -32.00 24.70 -0.18
N TYR A 733 -31.05 24.49 0.73
CA TYR A 733 -29.63 24.66 0.42
C TYR A 733 -29.20 23.70 -0.69
N ILE A 734 -29.52 22.41 -0.58
CA ILE A 734 -29.17 21.39 -1.59
C ILE A 734 -29.83 21.70 -2.94
N GLU A 735 -31.07 22.18 -2.95
CA GLU A 735 -31.79 22.53 -4.18
C GLU A 735 -31.18 23.75 -4.89
N ASN A 736 -30.62 24.69 -4.13
CA ASN A 736 -30.09 25.95 -4.65
C ASN A 736 -28.56 26.01 -4.72
N ILE A 737 -27.87 24.96 -4.26
CA ILE A 737 -26.41 24.95 -4.18
C ILE A 737 -25.80 25.08 -5.57
N ARG A 738 -24.94 26.08 -5.74
CA ARG A 738 -24.15 26.24 -6.97
C ARG A 738 -22.80 25.62 -6.75
N LEU A 739 -22.52 24.59 -7.53
CA LEU A 739 -21.26 23.87 -7.54
C LEU A 739 -20.43 24.34 -8.73
N GLU A 740 -19.14 24.56 -8.50
CA GLU A 740 -18.19 24.83 -9.55
C GLU A 740 -18.01 23.59 -10.44
N SER A 741 -18.19 23.75 -11.75
CA SER A 741 -18.20 22.63 -12.71
C SER A 741 -16.82 22.09 -13.05
N ASP A 742 -15.75 22.82 -12.73
CA ASP A 742 -14.37 22.55 -13.14
C ASP A 742 -13.41 22.31 -11.96
N VAL A 743 -13.92 21.91 -10.79
CA VAL A 743 -13.08 21.57 -9.64
C VAL A 743 -12.27 20.31 -9.93
N GLY A 744 -10.95 20.44 -9.87
CA GLY A 744 -10.01 19.33 -10.08
C GLY A 744 -9.20 18.95 -8.85
N ALA A 745 -9.29 19.74 -7.77
CA ALA A 745 -8.57 19.49 -6.52
C ALA A 745 -9.36 20.04 -5.33
N VAL A 746 -9.40 19.27 -4.24
CA VAL A 746 -9.84 19.70 -2.91
C VAL A 746 -8.60 19.85 -2.04
N VAL A 747 -8.39 21.04 -1.51
CA VAL A 747 -7.28 21.37 -0.60
C VAL A 747 -7.84 21.64 0.79
N VAL A 748 -7.29 20.95 1.79
CA VAL A 748 -7.63 21.13 3.20
C VAL A 748 -6.46 21.72 3.98
N GLY A 749 -6.69 22.89 4.58
CA GLY A 749 -5.82 23.52 5.57
C GLY A 749 -6.62 23.93 6.82
N PHE A 750 -6.05 24.81 7.64
CA PHE A 750 -6.73 25.28 8.86
C PHE A 750 -7.89 26.21 8.49
N ASP A 751 -9.08 25.93 9.03
CA ASP A 751 -10.31 26.67 8.74
C ASP A 751 -11.18 26.78 10.01
N ASP A 752 -11.15 27.96 10.65
CA ASP A 752 -12.02 28.30 11.78
C ASP A 752 -13.47 28.61 11.36
N HIS A 753 -13.74 28.63 10.05
CA HIS A 753 -15.08 28.69 9.48
C HIS A 753 -15.52 27.35 8.89
N ILE A 754 -14.97 26.23 9.35
CA ILE A 754 -15.44 24.90 8.95
C ILE A 754 -16.93 24.74 9.29
N SER A 755 -17.70 24.22 8.35
CA SER A 755 -19.15 24.01 8.43
C SER A 755 -19.59 22.76 7.66
N LEU A 756 -20.81 22.27 7.92
CA LEU A 756 -21.37 21.15 7.16
C LEU A 756 -21.41 21.42 5.64
N PRO A 757 -21.87 22.59 5.14
CA PRO A 757 -21.80 22.94 3.72
C PRO A 757 -20.41 22.78 3.08
N LYS A 758 -19.34 23.15 3.80
CA LYS A 758 -17.97 23.00 3.29
C LYS A 758 -17.58 21.54 3.13
N LEU A 759 -17.92 20.70 4.11
CA LEU A 759 -17.69 19.26 4.07
C LEU A 759 -18.51 18.62 2.93
N MET A 760 -19.76 19.02 2.74
CA MET A 760 -20.62 18.54 1.63
C MET A 760 -19.99 18.81 0.26
N LYS A 761 -19.55 20.05 0.00
CA LYS A 761 -18.89 20.42 -1.27
C LYS A 761 -17.60 19.63 -1.48
N ALA A 762 -16.77 19.47 -0.45
CA ALA A 762 -15.56 18.64 -0.54
C ALA A 762 -15.87 17.18 -0.90
N LEU A 763 -16.82 16.55 -0.22
CA LEU A 763 -17.22 15.16 -0.53
C LEU A 763 -17.80 15.04 -1.94
N HIS A 764 -18.60 16.02 -2.37
CA HIS A 764 -19.16 16.07 -3.71
C HIS A 764 -18.07 16.10 -4.80
N TYR A 765 -17.11 17.02 -4.67
CA TYR A 765 -16.04 17.18 -5.65
C TYR A 765 -15.11 15.96 -5.69
N LEU A 766 -14.87 15.34 -4.54
CA LEU A 766 -14.08 14.10 -4.48
C LEU A 766 -14.83 12.93 -5.09
N GLU A 767 -16.15 12.82 -4.92
CA GLU A 767 -16.90 11.69 -5.48
C GLU A 767 -17.04 11.74 -7.00
N LYS A 768 -17.33 12.93 -7.57
CA LYS A 768 -17.59 13.06 -9.02
C LYS A 768 -16.36 12.93 -9.93
N GLY A 769 -15.14 13.02 -9.38
CA GLY A 769 -13.90 12.95 -10.17
C GLY A 769 -12.94 11.88 -9.65
N GLU A 770 -12.73 10.81 -10.40
CA GLU A 770 -11.64 9.86 -10.13
C GLU A 770 -10.25 10.52 -10.25
N GLN A 771 -10.16 11.64 -10.98
CA GLN A 771 -8.97 12.48 -11.13
C GLN A 771 -8.97 13.74 -10.23
N CYS A 772 -9.94 13.91 -9.33
CA CYS A 772 -9.96 15.05 -8.40
C CYS A 772 -8.91 14.81 -7.31
N LEU A 773 -7.88 15.67 -7.26
CA LEU A 773 -6.80 15.56 -6.29
C LEU A 773 -7.31 15.87 -4.88
N PHE A 774 -6.94 15.06 -3.90
CA PHE A 774 -7.19 15.36 -2.50
C PHE A 774 -5.87 15.72 -1.82
N LEU A 775 -5.70 16.99 -1.47
CA LEU A 775 -4.45 17.53 -0.93
C LEU A 775 -4.71 18.14 0.46
N ALA A 776 -3.72 18.05 1.35
CA ALA A 776 -3.77 18.72 2.64
C ALA A 776 -2.46 19.44 2.94
N THR A 777 -2.56 20.61 3.59
CA THR A 777 -1.39 21.41 3.94
C THR A 777 -0.62 20.80 5.11
N ASN A 778 -1.31 20.18 6.08
CA ASN A 778 -0.74 19.39 7.18
C ASN A 778 -1.84 18.52 7.83
N THR A 779 -1.48 17.72 8.84
CA THR A 779 -2.41 16.83 9.56
C THR A 779 -2.47 17.10 11.06
N ASP A 780 -2.22 18.34 11.49
CA ASP A 780 -2.17 18.70 12.91
C ASP A 780 -3.55 18.55 13.55
N GLU A 781 -3.65 17.74 14.59
CA GLU A 781 -4.93 17.35 15.22
C GLU A 781 -5.50 18.46 16.11
N THR A 782 -4.61 19.22 16.75
CA THR A 782 -4.98 20.33 17.62
C THR A 782 -4.20 21.58 17.26
N TYR A 783 -4.83 22.71 17.56
CA TYR A 783 -4.23 24.03 17.50
C TYR A 783 -3.89 24.48 18.92
N PRO A 784 -2.63 24.83 19.26
CA PRO A 784 -2.24 25.25 20.60
C PRO A 784 -2.89 26.59 21.00
N GLY A 785 -3.63 26.63 22.11
CA GLY A 785 -4.30 27.84 22.59
C GLY A 785 -4.53 27.85 24.11
N MET A 786 -4.78 29.03 24.67
CA MET A 786 -4.90 29.39 26.10
C MET A 786 -5.81 28.46 26.94
N GLY A 787 -5.33 27.28 27.34
CA GLY A 787 -6.07 26.35 28.20
C GLY A 787 -7.33 25.72 27.58
N VAL A 788 -7.49 25.80 26.26
CA VAL A 788 -8.65 25.33 25.49
C VAL A 788 -8.17 24.46 24.33
N THR A 789 -8.84 23.32 24.10
CA THR A 789 -8.51 22.43 22.98
C THR A 789 -9.17 22.95 21.70
N CYS A 790 -8.37 23.51 20.79
CA CYS A 790 -8.84 24.00 19.49
C CYS A 790 -8.56 22.95 18.40
N PRO A 791 -9.47 22.73 17.44
CA PRO A 791 -9.25 21.76 16.37
C PRO A 791 -8.23 22.28 15.34
N GLY A 792 -7.27 21.43 14.95
CA GLY A 792 -6.32 21.72 13.85
C GLY A 792 -6.85 21.28 12.47
N SER A 793 -6.06 21.43 11.40
CA SER A 793 -6.52 21.00 10.06
C SER A 793 -6.65 19.49 9.91
N GLY A 794 -5.93 18.71 10.72
CA GLY A 794 -6.07 17.26 10.80
C GLY A 794 -7.49 16.81 11.11
N VAL A 795 -8.24 17.57 11.92
CA VAL A 795 -9.66 17.32 12.24
C VAL A 795 -10.52 17.29 10.97
N ILE A 796 -10.31 18.28 10.10
CA ILE A 796 -11.05 18.42 8.83
C ILE A 796 -10.60 17.33 7.85
N VAL A 797 -9.29 17.07 7.77
CA VAL A 797 -8.72 16.00 6.94
C VAL A 797 -9.34 14.66 7.31
N ARG A 798 -9.38 14.28 8.59
CA ARG A 798 -9.95 13.00 9.05
C ARG A 798 -11.43 12.86 8.76
N SER A 799 -12.19 13.96 8.85
CA SER A 799 -13.60 13.98 8.49
C SER A 799 -13.81 13.71 7.00
N VAL A 800 -13.08 14.43 6.14
CA VAL A 800 -13.17 14.27 4.69
C VAL A 800 -12.63 12.91 4.25
N GLU A 801 -11.57 12.39 4.87
CA GLU A 801 -11.04 11.05 4.62
C GLU A 801 -12.09 9.96 4.91
N PHE A 802 -12.76 10.08 6.06
CA PHE A 802 -13.81 9.15 6.49
C PHE A 802 -15.01 9.19 5.54
N GLY A 803 -15.52 10.38 5.21
CA GLY A 803 -16.66 10.54 4.32
C GLY A 803 -16.37 10.20 2.85
N ALA A 804 -15.16 10.51 2.35
CA ALA A 804 -14.79 10.30 0.94
C ALA A 804 -14.19 8.91 0.68
N LYS A 805 -13.79 8.17 1.72
CA LYS A 805 -13.02 6.92 1.63
C LYS A 805 -11.75 7.09 0.78
N ARG A 806 -11.09 8.24 0.89
CA ARG A 806 -9.87 8.63 0.17
C ARG A 806 -8.91 9.32 1.12
N THR A 807 -7.62 9.01 1.00
CA THR A 807 -6.55 9.63 1.82
C THR A 807 -6.03 10.89 1.13
N ALA A 808 -5.76 11.94 1.91
CA ALA A 808 -5.16 13.16 1.38
C ALA A 808 -3.66 12.98 1.09
N THR A 809 -3.15 13.60 0.02
CA THR A 809 -1.71 13.78 -0.18
C THR A 809 -1.25 14.98 0.64
N ILE A 810 -0.33 14.76 1.57
CA ILE A 810 0.17 15.82 2.47
C ILE A 810 1.30 16.57 1.77
N ILE A 811 1.20 17.89 1.69
CA ILE A 811 2.17 18.75 1.00
C ILE A 811 3.14 19.43 1.98
N GLY A 812 2.68 19.86 3.16
CA GLY A 812 3.55 20.39 4.22
C GLY A 812 4.25 19.29 5.01
N LYS A 813 4.96 19.66 6.08
CA LYS A 813 5.68 18.72 6.96
C LYS A 813 4.69 17.67 7.49
N PRO A 814 5.03 16.37 7.46
CA PRO A 814 6.38 15.80 7.26
C PRO A 814 6.76 15.47 5.80
N SER A 815 6.04 15.95 4.80
CA SER A 815 6.24 15.56 3.40
C SER A 815 7.51 16.13 2.77
N ALA A 816 8.19 15.34 1.94
CA ALA A 816 9.41 15.75 1.23
C ALA A 816 9.17 16.80 0.14
N TYR A 817 7.91 17.09 -0.22
CA TYR A 817 7.56 18.07 -1.26
C TYR A 817 8.07 19.48 -0.93
N LEU A 818 8.01 19.88 0.34
CA LEU A 818 8.55 21.15 0.86
C LEU A 818 10.03 21.30 0.53
N CYS A 819 10.82 20.23 0.70
CA CYS A 819 12.26 20.23 0.42
C CYS A 819 12.58 20.00 -1.07
N SER A 820 11.76 19.25 -1.79
CA SER A 820 11.98 18.95 -3.22
C SER A 820 11.92 20.17 -4.14
N SER A 821 11.15 21.20 -3.75
CA SER A 821 11.05 22.46 -4.48
C SER A 821 12.37 23.24 -4.48
N LEU A 822 13.19 23.09 -3.43
CA LEU A 822 14.55 23.68 -3.34
C LEU A 822 15.54 23.00 -4.29
N MET A 823 15.38 21.70 -4.55
CA MET A 823 16.29 20.97 -5.44
C MET A 823 16.05 21.30 -6.93
N LYS A 824 14.85 21.76 -7.31
CA LYS A 824 14.49 22.04 -8.71
C LYS A 824 14.85 23.45 -9.19
N SER A 825 15.16 24.40 -8.30
CA SER A 825 15.49 25.78 -8.66
C SER A 825 16.89 25.94 -9.30
N GLY A 826 17.68 24.87 -9.37
CA GLY A 826 18.99 24.87 -10.06
C GLY A 826 20.18 25.33 -9.20
N GLU A 827 20.00 25.52 -7.90
CA GLU A 827 21.07 25.99 -6.98
C GLU A 827 22.02 24.88 -6.48
N LEU A 828 21.82 23.63 -6.91
CA LEU A 828 22.71 22.50 -6.64
C LEU A 828 23.02 21.77 -7.96
N GLN A 829 24.25 21.90 -8.45
CA GLN A 829 24.75 21.23 -9.66
C GLN A 829 25.52 19.94 -9.31
N PRO A 830 25.34 18.84 -10.05
CA PRO A 830 26.12 17.62 -9.87
C PRO A 830 27.29 17.55 -10.86
N GLU A 831 28.53 17.61 -10.37
CA GLU A 831 29.69 17.27 -11.22
C GLU A 831 30.64 16.22 -10.61
N THR A 832 31.29 15.54 -11.56
CA THR A 832 32.48 14.67 -11.56
C THR A 832 32.36 13.18 -11.19
N THR A 833 32.74 12.36 -12.17
CA THR A 833 33.06 10.93 -12.14
C THR A 833 34.07 10.63 -11.04
N LEU A 834 33.66 9.84 -10.04
CA LEU A 834 34.50 9.44 -8.91
C LEU A 834 35.26 8.14 -9.18
N MET A 835 36.54 8.13 -8.79
CA MET A 835 37.28 6.91 -8.44
C MET A 835 36.61 6.30 -7.20
N ILE A 836 36.40 4.97 -7.15
CA ILE A 836 35.55 4.30 -6.14
C ILE A 836 36.34 3.19 -5.40
N GLY A 837 36.47 3.27 -4.08
CA GLY A 837 36.95 2.18 -3.20
C GLY A 837 37.50 2.64 -1.84
N VAL A 838 37.69 1.72 -0.88
CA VAL A 838 38.23 2.01 0.48
C VAL A 838 39.76 1.85 0.56
N LEU A 839 40.29 0.71 0.09
CA LEU A 839 41.70 0.30 0.26
C LEU A 839 42.47 0.33 -1.07
N TRP A 840 41.84 -0.15 -2.14
CA TRP A 840 42.39 -0.28 -3.49
C TRP A 840 41.26 -0.21 -4.53
N TYR A 841 41.63 0.07 -5.78
CA TYR A 841 40.81 -0.08 -6.99
C TYR A 841 41.48 -1.12 -7.90
N ASP A 842 40.76 -2.18 -8.26
CA ASP A 842 41.33 -3.34 -8.97
C ASP A 842 42.66 -3.78 -8.33
N ASP A 843 43.78 -3.69 -9.06
CA ASP A 843 45.12 -4.06 -8.60
C ASP A 843 45.99 -2.84 -8.21
N GLN A 844 45.37 -1.66 -8.06
CA GLN A 844 46.05 -0.43 -7.65
C GLN A 844 45.61 -0.01 -6.25
N GLN A 845 46.58 0.22 -5.38
CA GLN A 845 46.32 0.70 -4.04
C GLN A 845 45.84 2.16 -4.03
N ILE A 846 44.85 2.49 -3.19
CA ILE A 846 44.51 3.89 -2.91
C ILE A 846 45.67 4.52 -2.10
N PRO A 847 46.14 5.73 -2.42
CA PRO A 847 47.33 6.30 -1.79
C PRO A 847 47.28 6.30 -0.26
N ARG A 848 48.40 5.92 0.38
CA ARG A 848 48.64 5.94 1.83
C ARG A 848 47.75 5.01 2.68
N THR A 849 46.88 4.19 2.10
CA THR A 849 45.97 3.32 2.87
C THR A 849 46.69 2.18 3.62
N SER A 850 47.73 1.59 3.03
CA SER A 850 48.54 0.54 3.68
C SER A 850 49.38 1.10 4.81
N GLU A 851 49.88 2.32 4.66
CA GLU A 851 50.56 3.03 5.74
C GLU A 851 49.62 3.28 6.93
N THR A 852 48.38 3.72 6.69
CA THR A 852 47.37 3.89 7.75
C THR A 852 47.04 2.55 8.43
N VAL A 853 46.76 1.51 7.65
CA VAL A 853 46.39 0.18 8.19
C VAL A 853 47.55 -0.42 9.00
N ASN A 854 48.78 -0.33 8.49
CA ASN A 854 49.94 -0.86 9.18
C ASN A 854 50.21 -0.10 10.49
N ALA A 855 50.03 1.24 10.50
CA ALA A 855 50.13 2.03 11.73
C ALA A 855 49.09 1.60 12.79
N LEU A 856 47.84 1.31 12.39
CA LEU A 856 46.82 0.78 13.31
C LEU A 856 47.24 -0.57 13.90
N VAL A 857 47.78 -1.47 13.08
CA VAL A 857 48.28 -2.78 13.53
C VAL A 857 49.48 -2.63 14.47
N GLU A 858 50.42 -1.74 14.16
CA GLU A 858 51.57 -1.43 15.02
C GLU A 858 51.15 -0.85 16.38
N GLN A 859 50.04 -0.12 16.43
CA GLN A 859 49.42 0.37 17.67
C GLN A 859 48.60 -0.71 18.42
N GLY A 860 48.65 -1.97 17.97
CA GLY A 860 47.97 -3.09 18.60
C GLY A 860 46.46 -3.14 18.36
N LYS A 861 45.97 -2.58 17.25
CA LYS A 861 44.57 -2.74 16.81
C LYS A 861 44.40 -3.99 15.97
N ASP A 862 43.37 -4.77 16.26
CA ASP A 862 42.94 -5.86 15.39
C ASP A 862 42.16 -5.30 14.18
N VAL A 863 42.78 -5.38 12.99
CA VAL A 863 42.19 -4.88 11.74
C VAL A 863 41.68 -6.05 10.91
N TYR A 864 40.38 -6.03 10.57
CA TYR A 864 39.74 -7.03 9.73
C TYR A 864 39.35 -6.45 8.37
N PHE A 865 39.59 -7.19 7.28
CA PHE A 865 39.15 -6.82 5.94
C PHE A 865 37.86 -7.56 5.59
N VAL A 866 36.76 -6.82 5.46
CA VAL A 866 35.42 -7.39 5.19
C VAL A 866 35.00 -7.06 3.76
N THR A 867 34.79 -8.10 2.95
CA THR A 867 34.45 -7.95 1.52
C THR A 867 33.12 -8.62 1.17
N ASN A 868 32.48 -8.16 0.10
CA ASN A 868 31.39 -8.91 -0.57
C ASN A 868 31.90 -9.64 -1.82
N ASN A 869 33.21 -9.61 -2.11
CA ASN A 869 33.78 -10.31 -3.25
C ASN A 869 33.72 -11.82 -3.04
N SER A 870 32.87 -12.49 -3.83
CA SER A 870 32.68 -13.93 -3.82
C SER A 870 33.51 -14.69 -4.87
N THR A 871 34.30 -13.98 -5.67
CA THR A 871 35.12 -14.55 -6.76
C THR A 871 36.53 -14.96 -6.33
N LYS A 872 36.90 -14.65 -5.08
CA LYS A 872 38.23 -14.94 -4.51
C LYS A 872 38.11 -15.65 -3.17
N THR A 873 39.00 -16.59 -2.91
CA THR A 873 39.11 -17.20 -1.58
C THR A 873 39.69 -16.20 -0.57
N ARG A 874 39.51 -16.49 0.72
CA ARG A 874 40.15 -15.73 1.80
C ARG A 874 41.67 -15.66 1.61
N HIS A 875 42.28 -16.78 1.23
CA HIS A 875 43.72 -16.87 1.00
C HIS A 875 44.19 -16.01 -0.19
N GLU A 876 43.45 -16.01 -1.30
CA GLU A 876 43.78 -15.18 -2.48
C GLU A 876 43.69 -13.68 -2.18
N LEU A 877 42.68 -13.27 -1.40
CA LEU A 877 42.53 -11.88 -0.95
C LEU A 877 43.69 -11.47 -0.03
N TRP A 878 44.18 -12.40 0.80
CA TRP A 878 45.31 -12.16 1.69
C TRP A 878 46.61 -11.97 0.92
N LEU A 879 46.87 -12.81 -0.09
CA LEU A 879 48.01 -12.64 -0.98
C LEU A 879 47.96 -11.29 -1.72
N LYS A 880 46.77 -10.87 -2.17
CA LYS A 880 46.57 -9.55 -2.78
C LYS A 880 46.87 -8.41 -1.82
N ALA A 881 46.37 -8.47 -0.59
CA ALA A 881 46.67 -7.47 0.44
C ALA A 881 48.17 -7.40 0.75
N ARG A 882 48.85 -8.54 0.86
CA ARG A 882 50.30 -8.61 1.08
C ARG A 882 51.08 -7.98 -0.08
N ALA A 883 50.68 -8.22 -1.32
CA ALA A 883 51.30 -7.63 -2.51
C ALA A 883 51.18 -6.09 -2.53
N MET A 884 50.15 -5.52 -1.89
CA MET A 884 49.94 -4.07 -1.72
C MET A 884 50.52 -3.53 -0.40
N ASN A 885 51.45 -4.26 0.23
CA ASN A 885 52.14 -3.89 1.47
C ASN A 885 51.24 -3.76 2.72
N PHE A 886 50.08 -4.43 2.77
CA PHE A 886 49.30 -4.54 4.01
C PHE A 886 49.88 -5.62 4.94
N SER A 887 50.02 -5.28 6.22
CA SER A 887 50.53 -6.15 7.30
C SER A 887 49.38 -6.75 8.11
N ILE A 888 48.57 -7.60 7.46
CA ILE A 888 47.45 -8.33 8.10
C ILE A 888 47.62 -9.85 7.95
N ASN A 889 47.05 -10.61 8.88
CA ASN A 889 47.02 -12.07 8.79
C ASN A 889 45.86 -12.56 7.92
N GLU A 890 45.96 -13.77 7.38
CA GLU A 890 44.90 -14.37 6.56
C GLU A 890 43.59 -14.53 7.35
N SER A 891 43.67 -14.87 8.64
CA SER A 891 42.52 -14.98 9.55
C SER A 891 41.77 -13.66 9.78
N ASN A 892 42.37 -12.52 9.43
CA ASN A 892 41.73 -11.22 9.52
C ASN A 892 40.93 -10.86 8.25
N ILE A 893 40.86 -11.74 7.25
CA ILE A 893 40.03 -11.54 6.06
C ILE A 893 38.70 -12.27 6.24
N ILE A 894 37.62 -11.51 6.11
CA ILE A 894 36.25 -12.01 6.14
C ILE A 894 35.69 -11.90 4.72
N SER A 895 35.61 -13.05 4.05
CA SER A 895 35.02 -13.19 2.72
C SER A 895 33.71 -13.95 2.81
N PRO A 896 32.75 -13.68 1.90
CA PRO A 896 31.45 -14.33 1.95
C PRO A 896 31.54 -15.83 1.65
N THR A 897 32.52 -16.26 0.85
CA THR A 897 32.77 -17.67 0.55
C THR A 897 33.24 -18.43 1.78
N TYR A 898 34.15 -17.86 2.57
CA TYR A 898 34.59 -18.43 3.84
C TYR A 898 33.48 -18.42 4.89
N SER A 899 32.69 -17.34 4.97
CA SER A 899 31.55 -17.24 5.89
C SER A 899 30.50 -18.32 5.62
N VAL A 900 30.18 -18.58 4.34
CA VAL A 900 29.31 -19.71 3.95
C VAL A 900 29.89 -21.04 4.43
N ALA A 901 31.16 -21.33 4.09
CA ALA A 901 31.79 -22.59 4.46
C ALA A 901 31.82 -22.77 5.99
N SER A 902 32.20 -21.73 6.73
CA SER A 902 32.21 -21.78 8.20
C SER A 902 30.82 -21.96 8.79
N TYR A 903 29.79 -21.35 8.20
CA TYR A 903 28.42 -21.51 8.67
C TYR A 903 27.95 -22.95 8.47
N LEU A 904 28.16 -23.51 7.27
CA LEU A 904 27.82 -24.89 6.98
C LEU A 904 28.59 -25.87 7.88
N LYS A 905 29.88 -25.65 8.13
CA LYS A 905 30.66 -26.51 9.04
C LYS A 905 30.05 -26.58 10.46
N ALA A 906 29.39 -25.50 10.89
CA ALA A 906 28.75 -25.42 12.21
C ALA A 906 27.29 -25.94 12.24
N HIS A 907 26.58 -25.97 11.10
CA HIS A 907 25.13 -26.22 11.05
C HIS A 907 24.74 -27.42 10.17
N LEU A 908 25.63 -27.87 9.29
CA LEU A 908 25.42 -29.03 8.43
C LEU A 908 25.85 -30.29 9.19
N LEU A 909 24.87 -30.99 9.77
CA LEU A 909 25.12 -32.16 10.62
C LEU A 909 25.51 -33.39 9.78
N GLU A 910 24.71 -33.74 8.77
CA GLU A 910 24.95 -34.82 7.80
C GLU A 910 24.28 -34.47 6.47
N GLY A 911 24.91 -34.74 5.33
CA GLY A 911 24.35 -34.51 3.99
C GLY A 911 25.20 -33.61 3.09
N LYS A 912 24.73 -33.40 1.86
CA LYS A 912 25.45 -32.65 0.82
C LYS A 912 24.87 -31.27 0.61
N ALA A 913 25.73 -30.36 0.18
CA ALA A 913 25.34 -29.03 -0.30
C ALA A 913 25.25 -28.99 -1.83
N TYR A 914 24.17 -28.41 -2.37
CA TYR A 914 24.10 -28.04 -3.77
C TYR A 914 24.56 -26.59 -3.95
N VAL A 915 25.52 -26.37 -4.86
CA VAL A 915 26.18 -25.08 -5.02
C VAL A 915 25.97 -24.54 -6.44
N ILE A 916 25.31 -23.39 -6.51
CA ILE A 916 25.36 -22.49 -7.66
C ILE A 916 26.48 -21.49 -7.34
N GLY A 917 27.67 -21.66 -7.88
CA GLY A 917 28.82 -20.82 -7.53
C GLY A 917 30.12 -21.21 -8.22
N GLY A 918 31.06 -20.26 -8.27
CA GLY A 918 32.36 -20.42 -8.89
C GLY A 918 33.41 -21.15 -8.04
N GLU A 919 34.62 -21.26 -8.61
CA GLU A 919 35.75 -22.04 -8.08
C GLU A 919 36.18 -21.62 -6.66
N ALA A 920 36.12 -20.32 -6.34
CA ALA A 920 36.51 -19.82 -5.02
C ALA A 920 35.63 -20.38 -3.90
N LEU A 921 34.31 -20.45 -4.11
CA LEU A 921 33.39 -21.05 -3.14
C LEU A 921 33.64 -22.55 -3.00
N ALA A 922 33.85 -23.25 -4.12
CA ALA A 922 34.18 -24.67 -4.11
C ALA A 922 35.46 -24.96 -3.31
N LYS A 923 36.53 -24.18 -3.51
CA LYS A 923 37.79 -24.30 -2.76
C LYS A 923 37.60 -24.14 -1.25
N GLU A 924 36.79 -23.17 -0.81
CA GLU A 924 36.51 -22.93 0.61
C GLU A 924 35.72 -24.09 1.24
N LEU A 925 34.72 -24.62 0.53
CA LEU A 925 33.95 -25.77 0.98
C LEU A 925 34.82 -27.04 1.08
N THR A 926 35.68 -27.28 0.08
CA THR A 926 36.65 -28.39 0.10
C THR A 926 37.63 -28.24 1.26
N ALA A 927 38.14 -27.03 1.52
CA ALA A 927 39.06 -26.77 2.63
C ALA A 927 38.44 -26.98 4.02
N MET A 928 37.10 -27.05 4.12
CA MET A 928 36.38 -27.32 5.36
C MET A 928 35.79 -28.73 5.44
N ASP A 929 36.16 -29.63 4.52
CA ASP A 929 35.63 -30.99 4.42
C ASP A 929 34.09 -31.03 4.34
N ILE A 930 33.50 -30.10 3.58
CA ILE A 930 32.05 -30.08 3.31
C ILE A 930 31.81 -30.81 1.98
N GLU A 931 30.89 -31.78 1.97
CA GLU A 931 30.52 -32.48 0.75
C GLU A 931 29.55 -31.61 -0.08
N PHE A 932 29.90 -31.36 -1.35
CA PHE A 932 29.07 -30.55 -2.26
C PHE A 932 29.17 -30.99 -3.72
N PHE A 933 28.23 -30.52 -4.53
CA PHE A 933 28.24 -30.64 -6.00
C PHE A 933 27.50 -29.44 -6.63
N GLY A 934 27.64 -29.26 -7.95
CA GLY A 934 26.97 -28.17 -8.69
C GLY A 934 27.87 -27.09 -9.31
N PRO A 935 29.09 -26.80 -8.83
CA PRO A 935 29.98 -25.85 -9.51
C PRO A 935 30.36 -26.32 -10.92
N GLY A 936 30.57 -25.38 -11.84
CA GLY A 936 30.88 -25.66 -13.24
C GLY A 936 29.64 -25.69 -14.15
N PRO A 937 29.78 -25.97 -15.46
CA PRO A 937 28.68 -25.99 -16.41
C PRO A 937 27.66 -27.10 -16.13
N ASP A 938 26.37 -26.79 -16.24
CA ASP A 938 25.27 -27.73 -16.04
C ASP A 938 24.09 -27.35 -16.95
N PHE A 939 24.02 -27.96 -18.14
CA PHE A 939 23.06 -27.62 -19.18
C PHE A 939 22.04 -28.74 -19.41
N ILE A 940 20.94 -28.41 -20.10
CA ILE A 940 19.96 -29.39 -20.59
C ILE A 940 20.58 -30.13 -21.78
N GLU A 941 20.78 -31.44 -21.64
CA GLU A 941 21.47 -32.25 -22.67
C GLU A 941 20.53 -32.86 -23.72
N ARG A 942 19.29 -33.20 -23.34
CA ARG A 942 18.30 -33.87 -24.22
C ARG A 942 17.03 -33.07 -24.35
N SER A 943 16.18 -33.10 -23.32
CA SER A 943 14.94 -32.34 -23.26
C SER A 943 14.68 -31.82 -21.85
N LEU A 944 13.79 -30.83 -21.76
CA LEU A 944 13.30 -30.35 -20.46
C LEU A 944 12.62 -31.48 -19.68
N ALA A 945 11.86 -32.36 -20.33
CA ALA A 945 11.18 -33.48 -19.69
C ALA A 945 12.16 -34.49 -19.07
N ASP A 946 13.21 -34.87 -19.79
CA ASP A 946 14.25 -35.77 -19.26
C ASP A 946 15.00 -35.13 -18.09
N THR A 947 15.21 -33.81 -18.16
CA THR A 947 15.87 -33.05 -17.09
C THR A 947 15.00 -32.99 -15.84
N VAL A 948 13.69 -32.78 -16.01
CA VAL A 948 12.68 -32.81 -14.93
C VAL A 948 12.69 -34.18 -14.26
N GLU A 949 12.63 -35.28 -15.01
CA GLU A 949 12.68 -36.64 -14.44
C GLU A 949 14.00 -36.92 -13.69
N MET A 950 15.14 -36.46 -14.23
CA MET A 950 16.43 -36.58 -13.57
C MET A 950 16.50 -35.82 -12.25
N VAL A 951 16.02 -34.56 -12.23
CA VAL A 951 16.02 -33.71 -11.03
C VAL A 951 15.04 -34.25 -9.98
N ASP A 952 13.90 -34.80 -10.40
CA ASP A 952 12.94 -35.45 -9.51
C ASP A 952 13.59 -36.61 -8.75
N LYS A 953 14.34 -37.45 -9.48
CA LYS A 953 15.11 -38.54 -8.90
C LYS A 953 16.20 -38.04 -7.94
N GLU A 954 16.97 -37.03 -8.33
CA GLU A 954 17.99 -36.42 -7.46
C GLU A 954 17.41 -35.81 -6.20
N THR A 955 16.21 -35.23 -6.28
CA THR A 955 15.52 -34.63 -5.13
C THR A 955 14.96 -35.69 -4.19
N SER A 956 14.50 -36.81 -4.75
CA SER A 956 13.94 -37.93 -3.99
C SER A 956 15.00 -38.82 -3.34
N GLU A 957 16.15 -39.02 -4.00
CA GLU A 957 17.23 -39.90 -3.53
C GLU A 957 18.39 -39.15 -2.87
N GLY A 958 18.49 -37.84 -3.08
CA GLY A 958 19.60 -37.01 -2.61
C GLY A 958 19.44 -36.55 -1.17
N ASN A 959 20.42 -36.84 -0.32
CA ASN A 959 20.54 -36.23 1.01
C ASN A 959 21.06 -34.78 0.90
N ILE A 960 20.27 -33.89 0.28
CA ILE A 960 20.62 -32.48 0.10
C ILE A 960 20.05 -31.65 1.24
N GLN A 961 20.94 -31.06 2.04
CA GLN A 961 20.57 -30.31 3.25
C GLN A 961 20.89 -28.82 3.14
N ALA A 962 21.59 -28.39 2.09
CA ALA A 962 21.85 -26.99 1.85
C ALA A 962 21.85 -26.65 0.36
N VAL A 963 21.36 -25.46 0.02
CA VAL A 963 21.52 -24.81 -1.29
C VAL A 963 22.25 -23.49 -1.08
N ILE A 964 23.36 -23.31 -1.80
CA ILE A 964 24.14 -22.06 -1.78
C ILE A 964 24.10 -21.40 -3.16
N VAL A 965 23.79 -20.11 -3.17
CA VAL A 965 23.87 -19.27 -4.36
C VAL A 965 24.99 -18.23 -4.20
N GLY A 966 26.02 -18.35 -5.02
CA GLY A 966 27.09 -17.38 -5.18
C GLY A 966 27.21 -16.94 -6.63
N PHE A 967 28.18 -16.09 -6.91
CA PHE A 967 28.53 -15.72 -8.27
C PHE A 967 28.87 -16.99 -9.07
N ASP A 968 28.10 -17.25 -10.12
CA ASP A 968 28.25 -18.42 -10.97
C ASP A 968 28.15 -18.01 -12.45
N GLU A 969 29.30 -18.06 -13.12
CA GLU A 969 29.44 -17.75 -14.54
C GLU A 969 28.73 -18.78 -15.44
N HIS A 970 28.36 -19.93 -14.86
CA HIS A 970 27.63 -21.04 -15.48
C HIS A 970 26.18 -21.16 -14.99
N PHE A 971 25.61 -20.10 -14.40
CA PHE A 971 24.20 -20.10 -14.02
C PHE A 971 23.32 -20.47 -15.22
N SER A 972 22.41 -21.44 -15.02
CA SER A 972 21.56 -21.99 -16.07
C SER A 972 20.17 -22.31 -15.52
N TYR A 973 19.21 -22.50 -16.43
CA TYR A 973 17.87 -22.97 -16.06
C TYR A 973 17.92 -24.29 -15.28
N LYS A 974 18.76 -25.25 -15.69
CA LYS A 974 18.88 -26.56 -15.02
C LYS A 974 19.39 -26.42 -13.59
N LYS A 975 20.37 -25.53 -13.36
CA LYS A 975 20.84 -25.25 -11.99
C LYS A 975 19.74 -24.64 -11.13
N MET A 976 19.02 -23.69 -11.70
CA MET A 976 17.88 -23.07 -11.03
C MET A 976 16.79 -24.11 -10.71
N LEU A 977 16.46 -25.00 -11.64
CA LEU A 977 15.49 -26.08 -11.45
C LEU A 977 15.88 -27.00 -10.28
N ARG A 978 17.14 -27.43 -10.21
CA ARG A 978 17.68 -28.22 -9.08
C ARG A 978 17.55 -27.49 -7.75
N ALA A 979 18.08 -26.26 -7.68
CA ALA A 979 18.01 -25.44 -6.47
C ALA A 979 16.57 -25.24 -5.99
N CYS A 980 15.64 -24.98 -6.92
CA CYS A 980 14.24 -24.75 -6.57
C CYS A 980 13.58 -26.01 -6.01
N ASN A 981 13.84 -27.20 -6.57
CA ASN A 981 13.22 -28.43 -6.08
C ASN A 981 13.87 -28.95 -4.79
N PHE A 982 15.20 -28.80 -4.60
CA PHE A 982 15.85 -29.10 -3.32
C PHE A 982 15.32 -28.23 -2.18
N LEU A 983 14.94 -26.98 -2.46
CA LEU A 983 14.33 -26.08 -1.47
C LEU A 983 12.83 -26.30 -1.32
N HIS A 984 12.11 -26.63 -2.39
CA HIS A 984 10.66 -26.87 -2.33
C HIS A 984 10.34 -28.12 -1.51
N ASN A 985 11.09 -29.20 -1.73
CA ASN A 985 10.78 -30.51 -1.14
C ASN A 985 11.36 -30.68 0.28
N ASN A 986 12.21 -29.76 0.74
CA ASN A 986 12.83 -29.81 2.07
C ASN A 986 12.75 -28.44 2.76
N GLU A 987 11.75 -28.25 3.62
CA GLU A 987 11.54 -27.01 4.37
C GLU A 987 12.72 -26.66 5.29
N THR A 988 13.44 -27.66 5.80
CA THR A 988 14.62 -27.47 6.68
C THR A 988 15.93 -27.30 5.91
N CYS A 989 15.91 -27.42 4.58
CA CYS A 989 17.08 -27.21 3.74
C CYS A 989 17.63 -25.79 3.95
N ILE A 990 18.91 -25.70 4.29
CA ILE A 990 19.61 -24.45 4.55
C ILE A 990 19.74 -23.69 3.22
N PHE A 991 19.20 -22.47 3.15
CA PHE A 991 19.30 -21.63 1.96
C PHE A 991 20.24 -20.44 2.20
N LEU A 992 21.39 -20.43 1.55
CA LEU A 992 22.43 -19.40 1.72
C LEU A 992 22.71 -18.66 0.42
N ALA A 993 23.12 -17.41 0.52
CA ALA A 993 23.76 -16.72 -0.59
C ALA A 993 25.02 -15.95 -0.16
N THR A 994 26.00 -15.85 -1.04
CA THR A 994 27.29 -15.19 -0.71
C THR A 994 27.11 -13.68 -0.50
N ASN A 995 26.30 -13.01 -1.31
CA ASN A 995 25.93 -11.61 -1.15
C ASN A 995 24.61 -11.32 -1.88
N ASP A 996 24.07 -10.12 -1.72
CA ASP A 996 22.83 -9.65 -2.38
C ASP A 996 23.08 -8.57 -3.44
N ASN A 997 24.34 -8.35 -3.86
CA ASN A 997 24.65 -7.43 -4.94
C ASN A 997 24.08 -7.98 -6.25
N ALA A 998 23.17 -7.24 -6.88
CA ALA A 998 22.55 -7.73 -8.11
C ALA A 998 23.43 -7.59 -9.35
N VAL A 999 24.27 -6.55 -9.41
CA VAL A 999 24.99 -6.18 -10.64
C VAL A 999 26.29 -5.44 -10.35
N VAL A 1000 27.31 -5.73 -11.16
CA VAL A 1000 28.53 -4.94 -11.30
C VAL A 1000 28.45 -4.12 -12.58
N LYS A 1001 28.44 -2.79 -12.45
CA LYS A 1001 28.32 -1.86 -13.58
C LYS A 1001 29.71 -1.41 -14.08
N TYR A 1002 29.95 -1.52 -15.37
CA TYR A 1002 31.08 -0.96 -16.10
C TYR A 1002 30.59 0.17 -17.03
N PRO A 1003 31.46 1.04 -17.57
CA PRO A 1003 31.01 2.17 -18.41
C PRO A 1003 30.11 1.81 -19.61
N HIS A 1004 30.30 0.62 -20.21
CA HIS A 1004 29.56 0.18 -21.40
C HIS A 1004 28.90 -1.20 -21.27
N ARG A 1005 28.90 -1.81 -20.08
CA ARG A 1005 28.32 -3.15 -19.84
C ARG A 1005 27.94 -3.35 -18.39
N SER A 1006 26.98 -4.23 -18.13
CA SER A 1006 26.55 -4.60 -16.79
C SER A 1006 26.58 -6.10 -16.62
N ILE A 1007 27.24 -6.56 -15.56
CA ILE A 1007 27.46 -7.98 -15.30
C ILE A 1007 26.62 -8.39 -14.08
N PRO A 1008 25.72 -9.38 -14.21
CA PRO A 1008 24.93 -9.89 -13.10
C PRO A 1008 25.85 -10.45 -12.01
N ASP A 1009 25.49 -10.20 -10.76
CA ASP A 1009 26.15 -10.76 -9.58
C ASP A 1009 25.14 -11.61 -8.78
N THR A 1010 25.56 -12.18 -7.67
CA THR A 1010 24.84 -13.15 -6.84
C THR A 1010 23.41 -12.73 -6.55
N GLY A 1011 23.17 -11.45 -6.28
CA GLY A 1011 21.86 -10.87 -6.03
C GLY A 1011 20.84 -11.10 -7.15
N ALA A 1012 21.28 -11.13 -8.42
CA ALA A 1012 20.39 -11.43 -9.55
C ALA A 1012 20.07 -12.93 -9.64
N LEU A 1013 21.06 -13.78 -9.36
CA LEU A 1013 20.91 -15.23 -9.41
C LEU A 1013 20.03 -15.73 -8.27
N VAL A 1014 20.26 -15.23 -7.06
CA VAL A 1014 19.46 -15.57 -5.88
C VAL A 1014 18.03 -15.04 -6.03
N ALA A 1015 17.84 -13.85 -6.60
CA ALA A 1015 16.50 -13.32 -6.86
C ALA A 1015 15.68 -14.22 -7.81
N ALA A 1016 16.32 -14.87 -8.78
CA ALA A 1016 15.65 -15.83 -9.67
C ALA A 1016 15.15 -17.06 -8.89
N VAL A 1017 15.99 -17.60 -8.00
CA VAL A 1017 15.67 -18.77 -7.16
C VAL A 1017 14.60 -18.41 -6.12
N GLU A 1018 14.78 -17.32 -5.38
CA GLU A 1018 13.83 -16.85 -4.35
C GLU A 1018 12.42 -16.65 -4.91
N THR A 1019 12.30 -16.14 -6.15
CA THR A 1019 11.00 -15.98 -6.83
C THR A 1019 10.29 -17.31 -7.04
N CYS A 1020 10.99 -18.40 -7.34
CA CYS A 1020 10.36 -19.69 -7.57
C CYS A 1020 9.91 -20.36 -6.26
N VAL A 1021 10.73 -20.26 -5.21
CA VAL A 1021 10.54 -21.03 -3.97
C VAL A 1021 9.83 -20.26 -2.87
N GLU A 1022 9.61 -18.94 -3.04
CA GLU A 1022 8.98 -18.06 -2.03
C GLU A 1022 9.68 -18.08 -0.66
N ARG A 1023 10.97 -18.43 -0.66
CA ARG A 1023 11.86 -18.49 0.52
C ARG A 1023 13.03 -17.55 0.30
N LYS A 1024 13.46 -16.85 1.35
CA LYS A 1024 14.63 -15.95 1.31
C LYS A 1024 15.90 -16.68 1.70
N ALA A 1025 16.98 -16.39 0.98
CA ALA A 1025 18.31 -16.89 1.35
C ALA A 1025 18.87 -16.10 2.55
N LEU A 1026 19.57 -16.78 3.45
CA LEU A 1026 20.41 -16.12 4.45
C LEU A 1026 21.68 -15.61 3.76
N ILE A 1027 21.82 -14.29 3.72
CA ILE A 1027 22.91 -13.61 3.00
C ILE A 1027 24.16 -13.56 3.90
N MET A 1028 25.26 -14.14 3.42
CA MET A 1028 26.57 -14.22 4.07
C MET A 1028 27.53 -13.11 3.63
N GLY A 1029 26.98 -11.92 3.38
CA GLY A 1029 27.70 -10.71 2.98
C GLY A 1029 27.11 -9.45 3.62
N LYS A 1030 27.85 -8.35 3.59
CA LYS A 1030 27.36 -7.02 4.04
C LYS A 1030 26.12 -6.63 3.22
N PRO A 1031 25.05 -6.07 3.82
CA PRO A 1031 24.98 -5.50 5.16
C PRO A 1031 24.51 -6.44 6.29
N ASN A 1032 24.48 -7.75 6.06
CA ASN A 1032 23.89 -8.68 7.02
C ASN A 1032 24.83 -8.99 8.19
N ARG A 1033 24.26 -8.94 9.41
CA ARG A 1033 24.99 -9.15 10.67
C ARG A 1033 25.61 -10.54 10.80
N ALA A 1034 25.03 -11.54 10.13
CA ALA A 1034 25.48 -12.94 10.15
C ALA A 1034 26.99 -13.12 9.89
N VAL A 1035 27.58 -12.23 9.08
CA VAL A 1035 29.02 -12.21 8.77
C VAL A 1035 29.89 -11.93 10.01
N ALA A 1036 29.39 -11.14 10.96
CA ALA A 1036 30.11 -10.75 12.18
C ALA A 1036 29.74 -11.59 13.41
N ASP A 1037 28.58 -12.26 13.41
CA ASP A 1037 28.04 -12.91 14.61
C ASP A 1037 29.01 -13.93 15.22
N LYS A 1038 29.74 -14.70 14.39
CA LYS A 1038 30.76 -15.63 14.88
C LYS A 1038 31.86 -14.92 15.67
N LEU A 1039 32.43 -13.85 15.11
CA LEU A 1039 33.52 -13.10 15.76
C LEU A 1039 33.04 -12.41 17.05
N ILE A 1040 31.79 -11.95 17.07
CA ILE A 1040 31.18 -11.35 18.26
C ILE A 1040 30.99 -12.42 19.35
N ASN A 1041 30.43 -13.58 18.99
CA ASN A 1041 30.13 -14.65 19.92
C ASN A 1041 31.39 -15.32 20.49
N GLU A 1042 32.46 -15.40 19.71
CA GLU A 1042 33.77 -15.90 20.15
C GLU A 1042 34.58 -14.85 20.95
N GLY A 1043 34.05 -13.63 21.11
CA GLY A 1043 34.69 -12.54 21.84
C GLY A 1043 35.90 -11.93 21.12
N LEU A 1044 36.09 -12.23 19.83
CA LEU A 1044 37.19 -11.72 19.01
C LEU A 1044 36.97 -10.25 18.63
N ILE A 1045 35.73 -9.81 18.51
CA ILE A 1045 35.37 -8.40 18.33
C ILE A 1045 34.33 -7.98 19.36
N ASN A 1046 34.55 -6.82 19.97
CA ASN A 1046 33.56 -6.19 20.86
C ASN A 1046 32.82 -5.12 20.05
N PRO A 1047 31.49 -5.25 19.82
CA PRO A 1047 30.73 -4.31 19.01
C PRO A 1047 30.92 -2.85 19.38
N GLU A 1048 30.83 -2.52 20.66
CA GLU A 1048 30.93 -1.13 21.18
C GLU A 1048 32.33 -0.53 21.00
N ARG A 1049 33.34 -1.38 20.76
CA ARG A 1049 34.74 -0.98 20.55
C ARG A 1049 35.23 -1.24 19.13
N THR A 1050 34.32 -1.54 18.21
CA THR A 1050 34.63 -1.84 16.80
C THR A 1050 34.23 -0.66 15.90
N LEU A 1051 35.09 -0.32 14.94
CA LEU A 1051 34.85 0.70 13.91
C LEU A 1051 34.77 0.03 12.54
N MET A 1052 33.62 0.14 11.87
CA MET A 1052 33.44 -0.24 10.48
C MET A 1052 33.85 0.90 9.57
N ILE A 1053 34.85 0.67 8.71
CA ILE A 1053 35.33 1.65 7.72
C ILE A 1053 34.87 1.20 6.33
N GLY A 1054 34.16 2.06 5.61
CA GLY A 1054 33.62 1.72 4.28
C GLY A 1054 33.34 2.93 3.41
N ASP A 1055 33.02 2.70 2.14
CA ASP A 1055 32.82 3.75 1.13
C ASP A 1055 31.38 3.74 0.57
N CYS A 1056 30.58 2.76 1.00
CA CYS A 1056 29.19 2.60 0.61
C CYS A 1056 28.24 2.60 1.82
N VAL A 1057 27.35 3.60 1.89
CA VAL A 1057 26.38 3.69 3.00
C VAL A 1057 25.39 2.52 3.02
N LYS A 1058 25.00 2.00 1.85
CA LYS A 1058 23.99 0.93 1.76
C LYS A 1058 24.50 -0.42 2.25
N THR A 1059 25.81 -0.65 2.17
CA THR A 1059 26.45 -1.90 2.58
C THR A 1059 27.24 -1.74 3.86
N ASP A 1060 28.22 -0.83 3.91
CA ASP A 1060 29.21 -0.78 4.98
C ASP A 1060 28.69 -0.07 6.24
N VAL A 1061 28.05 1.09 6.06
CA VAL A 1061 27.47 1.85 7.19
C VAL A 1061 26.31 1.06 7.80
N VAL A 1062 25.41 0.54 6.96
CA VAL A 1062 24.30 -0.30 7.43
C VAL A 1062 24.82 -1.57 8.11
N PHE A 1063 25.87 -2.22 7.58
CA PHE A 1063 26.52 -3.36 8.24
C PHE A 1063 27.02 -2.99 9.64
N GLY A 1064 27.81 -1.93 9.75
CA GLY A 1064 28.34 -1.48 11.04
C GLY A 1064 27.22 -1.22 12.05
N LYS A 1065 26.13 -0.57 11.62
CA LYS A 1065 24.96 -0.33 12.48
C LYS A 1065 24.23 -1.61 12.90
N HIS A 1066 24.02 -2.55 11.98
CA HIS A 1066 23.40 -3.84 12.31
C HIS A 1066 24.21 -4.63 13.34
N CYS A 1067 25.54 -4.50 13.28
CA CYS A 1067 26.45 -5.13 14.23
C CYS A 1067 26.65 -4.34 15.53
N GLY A 1068 26.19 -3.09 15.61
CA GLY A 1068 26.41 -2.21 16.76
C GLY A 1068 27.80 -1.56 16.81
N PHE A 1069 28.49 -1.50 15.68
CA PHE A 1069 29.80 -0.86 15.52
C PHE A 1069 29.66 0.65 15.34
N SER A 1070 30.72 1.39 15.67
CA SER A 1070 30.89 2.73 15.11
C SER A 1070 31.14 2.64 13.61
N THR A 1071 30.81 3.67 12.84
CA THR A 1071 30.89 3.67 11.38
C THR A 1071 31.66 4.90 10.86
N LEU A 1072 32.66 4.68 10.01
CA LEU A 1072 33.42 5.72 9.32
C LEU A 1072 33.22 5.56 7.81
N LEU A 1073 32.61 6.54 7.16
CA LEU A 1073 32.48 6.60 5.71
C LEU A 1073 33.69 7.31 5.09
N VAL A 1074 34.33 6.70 4.10
CA VAL A 1074 35.37 7.32 3.28
C VAL A 1074 34.79 7.89 1.99
N GLY A 1075 35.18 9.12 1.63
CA GLY A 1075 34.70 9.86 0.47
C GLY A 1075 35.31 9.44 -0.88
N THR A 1076 36.18 8.43 -0.88
CA THR A 1076 36.75 7.79 -2.07
C THR A 1076 35.77 6.82 -2.76
N GLY A 1077 34.51 6.73 -2.31
CA GLY A 1077 33.52 5.78 -2.81
C GLY A 1077 32.34 6.38 -3.56
N ARG A 1078 31.27 5.59 -3.67
CA ARG A 1078 30.00 6.00 -4.31
C ARG A 1078 29.31 7.14 -3.55
N TYR A 1079 29.54 7.23 -2.24
CA TYR A 1079 28.93 8.24 -1.38
C TYR A 1079 30.00 9.20 -0.85
N GLN A 1080 29.61 10.46 -0.76
CA GLN A 1080 30.42 11.59 -0.33
C GLN A 1080 29.62 12.35 0.72
N TRP A 1081 30.25 13.29 1.43
CA TRP A 1081 29.59 14.07 2.47
C TRP A 1081 28.22 14.65 2.05
N LYS A 1082 28.13 15.23 0.84
CA LYS A 1082 26.87 15.74 0.26
C LYS A 1082 25.70 14.74 0.27
N HIS A 1083 26.00 13.45 0.16
CA HIS A 1083 25.00 12.38 0.21
C HIS A 1083 24.59 12.07 1.66
N VAL A 1084 25.54 12.11 2.60
CA VAL A 1084 25.27 11.96 4.04
C VAL A 1084 24.39 13.09 4.56
N GLU A 1085 24.66 14.33 4.13
CA GLU A 1085 23.83 15.50 4.42
C GLU A 1085 22.39 15.28 3.95
N LYS A 1086 22.21 14.78 2.71
CA LYS A 1086 20.89 14.43 2.19
C LYS A 1086 20.19 13.32 3.01
N PHE A 1087 20.92 12.33 3.53
CA PHE A 1087 20.32 11.29 4.38
C PHE A 1087 19.91 11.82 5.75
N LEU A 1088 20.70 12.72 6.34
CA LEU A 1088 20.35 13.44 7.57
C LEU A 1088 19.08 14.29 7.38
N GLU A 1089 18.99 15.01 6.26
CA GLU A 1089 17.82 15.82 5.89
C GLU A 1089 16.55 14.97 5.69
N MET A 1090 16.68 13.85 5.00
CA MET A 1090 15.58 12.92 4.74
C MET A 1090 15.24 12.03 5.95
N LYS A 1091 15.91 12.21 7.09
CA LYS A 1091 15.80 11.36 8.30
C LYS A 1091 16.03 9.87 8.01
N LEU A 1092 16.85 9.56 6.99
CA LEU A 1092 17.27 8.22 6.65
C LEU A 1092 18.50 7.82 7.49
N PHE A 1093 18.35 7.88 8.82
CA PHE A 1093 19.47 7.72 9.76
C PHE A 1093 20.20 6.38 9.62
N GLN A 1094 19.55 5.35 9.09
CA GLN A 1094 20.18 4.07 8.77
C GLN A 1094 21.35 4.18 7.78
N TYR A 1095 21.42 5.23 6.95
CA TYR A 1095 22.49 5.47 5.97
C TYR A 1095 23.51 6.54 6.40
N VAL A 1096 23.36 7.11 7.60
CA VAL A 1096 24.24 8.16 8.11
C VAL A 1096 25.39 7.54 8.92
N PRO A 1097 26.66 7.68 8.53
CA PRO A 1097 27.79 7.17 9.32
C PRO A 1097 28.03 8.00 10.59
N ASP A 1098 28.73 7.43 11.57
CA ASP A 1098 29.14 8.16 12.79
C ASP A 1098 30.27 9.16 12.50
N PHE A 1099 31.13 8.83 11.53
CA PHE A 1099 32.28 9.63 11.12
C PHE A 1099 32.41 9.68 9.59
N TYR A 1100 33.02 10.73 9.06
CA TYR A 1100 33.36 10.84 7.63
C TYR A 1100 34.78 11.39 7.43
N ILE A 1101 35.49 10.86 6.44
CA ILE A 1101 36.79 11.38 5.99
C ILE A 1101 36.90 11.29 4.46
N PRO A 1102 37.61 12.18 3.75
CA PRO A 1102 37.74 12.08 2.30
C PRO A 1102 38.41 10.78 1.83
N SER A 1103 39.49 10.33 2.47
CA SER A 1103 40.17 9.06 2.20
C SER A 1103 40.69 8.43 3.49
N LEU A 1104 40.80 7.09 3.53
CA LEU A 1104 41.46 6.39 4.64
C LEU A 1104 42.95 6.78 4.75
N GLY A 1105 43.58 7.16 3.64
CA GLY A 1105 44.95 7.70 3.64
C GLY A 1105 45.09 8.99 4.46
N ASP A 1106 44.04 9.80 4.54
CA ASP A 1106 44.03 11.04 5.32
C ASP A 1106 43.91 10.78 6.83
N PHE A 1107 43.51 9.56 7.22
CA PHE A 1107 43.38 9.19 8.63
C PHE A 1107 44.73 9.06 9.33
N LYS A 1108 45.81 8.79 8.58
CA LYS A 1108 47.16 8.59 9.12
C LYS A 1108 47.67 9.79 9.92
N GLN A 1109 47.31 11.02 9.56
CA GLN A 1109 47.77 12.20 10.28
C GLN A 1109 47.24 12.29 11.73
N TYR A 1110 46.26 11.45 12.08
CA TYR A 1110 45.66 11.37 13.40
C TYR A 1110 46.14 10.15 14.22
N LEU A 1111 46.97 9.28 13.63
CA LEU A 1111 47.61 8.12 14.26
C LEU A 1111 49.05 8.43 14.65
#